data_AF-A0A661LJN8-F1
#
_entry.id   AF-A0A661LJN8-F1
#
_cell.length_a   1.000
_cell.length_b   1.000
_cell.length_c   1.000
_cell.angle_alpha   90.00
_cell.angle_beta   90.00
_cell.angle_gamma   90.00
#
_symmetry.space_group_name_H-M   'P 1'
#
loop_
_entity.id
_entity.type
_entity.pdbx_description
1 polymer ?
#
loop_
_entity_poly.entity_id
_entity_poly.type
_entity_poly.pdbx_seq_one_letter_code
_entity_poly.pdbx_strand_id
1 'polypeptide(L)'
;MKCLIIAAGSESGMSTKGDSKPLTQVLGLSLIERIILTAKNTGLKDFYVVTGYNDAEVRDYLDRFSQRRDINITHIINEESEKGNGLSVLKAKKILNENFILLMGDHIFDESILEKLKNEKIADDEVLLAVDYRIKKNRLTNADNISKVVVKDNRIIDIGRNINEYNAYNTGIFLCSPAIFSAIKKNLPYGNDYLLRAICVMAEKEKVKAVDIKDDYWIDVNTKKDRKKASKLLYNNSIKQAGPITRYINATFATRIFTPALLKIYKGFTPNQVSFLSFIVALISSLSFILGHAVIGALLIQVSSILDYSDGQFARLKHMASRFGHFTDITLDRYADGFILLGMFYYSLSEIGGKEIVGIYWSPLTISSTSIIAILGNLMVSYTSATSVVNFGYVYKRRGIVAGRGRDIRLFLLFIGGIMSYFHPIYVFLALLVMALQTNIIVISRFILSWRYFTKETTFRMIGRIKAIIFDFDGTLANTMPFLTELAVKLITANYDISKEEAKRRYLETTGVDFASQLESIFPNHPNNQKIAAGFEERKLESIFDHPVFPNVIPTLKYFRSKNIKTFICSSTKQEIIIKYCQLNKIDILLDNIFGHKPNFKKGQQIDFILQHYKLQPDKVIFVADSLKDCDFSRDKRINFIGIAKIFEKKAFQKKGALSVRSLTELTKFFNKSENYLKYVEKVR
;
A
#
# COMPACT_ATOMS: atom_id res chain seq x y z
N MET A 1 -9.60 17.12 -23.23
CA MET A 1 -10.65 16.31 -23.86
C MET A 1 -11.99 16.77 -23.34
N LYS A 2 -12.90 17.11 -24.26
CA LYS A 2 -14.24 17.65 -23.97
C LYS A 2 -15.24 16.51 -23.79
N CYS A 3 -16.33 16.77 -23.06
CA CYS A 3 -17.41 15.80 -22.84
C CYS A 3 -18.76 16.38 -23.28
N LEU A 4 -19.38 15.76 -24.28
CA LEU A 4 -20.72 16.08 -24.77
C LEU A 4 -21.74 15.15 -24.10
N ILE A 5 -22.78 15.71 -23.49
CA ILE A 5 -23.85 14.94 -22.83
C ILE A 5 -25.19 15.29 -23.48
N ILE A 6 -25.91 14.28 -23.96
CA ILE A 6 -27.25 14.47 -24.53
C ILE A 6 -28.29 14.37 -23.42
N ALA A 7 -28.89 15.50 -23.06
CA ALA A 7 -29.90 15.62 -21.99
C ALA A 7 -31.25 16.11 -22.56
N ALA A 8 -31.61 15.68 -23.78
CA ALA A 8 -32.76 16.19 -24.54
C ALA A 8 -34.01 15.28 -24.53
N GLY A 9 -34.02 14.21 -23.74
CA GLY A 9 -35.13 13.23 -23.72
C GLY A 9 -36.27 13.59 -22.75
N SER A 10 -37.51 13.32 -23.15
CA SER A 10 -38.72 13.44 -22.30
C SER A 10 -38.99 12.15 -21.49
N GLU A 11 -39.62 12.24 -20.31
CA GLU A 11 -40.08 11.07 -19.55
C GLU A 11 -41.35 10.47 -20.20
N SER A 12 -41.19 9.67 -21.25
CA SER A 12 -42.31 8.87 -21.79
C SER A 12 -42.59 7.67 -20.86
N GLY A 13 -43.37 7.87 -19.79
CA GLY A 13 -43.91 6.78 -18.97
C GLY A 13 -43.93 6.98 -17.44
N MET A 14 -43.49 8.12 -16.91
CA MET A 14 -43.67 8.47 -15.50
C MET A 14 -44.73 9.56 -15.35
N SER A 15 -45.79 9.26 -14.60
CA SER A 15 -46.95 10.12 -14.41
C SER A 15 -46.64 11.32 -13.51
N THR A 16 -45.97 12.33 -14.04
CA THR A 16 -46.08 13.73 -13.65
C THR A 16 -45.78 14.56 -14.89
N LYS A 17 -46.80 15.16 -15.53
CA LYS A 17 -46.61 16.19 -16.55
C LYS A 17 -45.78 17.32 -15.91
N GLY A 18 -44.49 17.42 -16.23
CA GLY A 18 -43.63 18.50 -15.76
C GLY A 18 -42.15 18.15 -15.61
N ASP A 19 -41.81 16.92 -15.20
CA ASP A 19 -40.42 16.61 -14.82
C ASP A 19 -39.53 16.25 -16.03
N SER A 20 -38.35 16.89 -16.12
CA SER A 20 -37.36 16.58 -17.17
C SER A 20 -36.50 15.36 -16.78
N LYS A 21 -36.37 14.38 -17.68
CA LYS A 21 -35.66 13.10 -17.43
C LYS A 21 -34.22 13.25 -16.90
N PRO A 22 -33.40 14.21 -17.35
CA PRO A 22 -32.06 14.44 -16.79
C PRO A 22 -32.09 14.81 -15.29
N LEU A 23 -33.18 15.39 -14.80
CA LEU A 23 -33.37 15.83 -13.41
C LEU A 23 -33.90 14.73 -12.49
N THR A 24 -34.25 13.56 -13.04
CA THR A 24 -34.74 12.41 -12.28
C THR A 24 -33.75 12.00 -11.19
N GLN A 25 -34.23 11.91 -9.95
CA GLN A 25 -33.37 11.71 -8.78
C GLN A 25 -33.09 10.22 -8.51
N VAL A 26 -31.80 9.90 -8.30
CA VAL A 26 -31.32 8.58 -7.86
C VAL A 26 -30.34 8.76 -6.71
N LEU A 27 -30.78 8.39 -5.50
CA LEU A 27 -29.99 8.46 -4.25
C LEU A 27 -29.42 9.85 -3.93
N GLY A 28 -30.22 10.89 -4.14
CA GLY A 28 -29.90 12.27 -3.77
C GLY A 28 -29.08 13.06 -4.79
N LEU A 29 -28.88 12.53 -6.00
CA LEU A 29 -28.41 13.26 -7.17
C LEU A 29 -29.38 13.06 -8.34
N SER A 30 -29.50 14.07 -9.20
CA SER A 30 -30.11 13.90 -10.53
C SER A 30 -29.24 12.99 -11.41
N LEU A 31 -29.81 12.42 -12.47
CA LEU A 31 -29.06 11.63 -13.46
C LEU A 31 -27.94 12.46 -14.09
N ILE A 32 -28.23 13.70 -14.50
CA ILE A 32 -27.25 14.57 -15.15
C ILE A 32 -26.09 14.95 -14.22
N GLU A 33 -26.36 15.25 -12.94
CA GLU A 33 -25.30 15.49 -11.96
C GLU A 33 -24.40 14.27 -11.80
N ARG A 34 -25.01 13.08 -11.69
CA ARG A 34 -24.26 11.84 -11.52
C ARG A 34 -23.34 11.59 -12.71
N ILE A 35 -23.84 11.76 -13.93
CA ILE A 35 -23.06 11.58 -15.16
C ILE A 35 -21.88 12.56 -15.20
N ILE A 36 -22.11 13.84 -14.94
CA ILE A 36 -21.07 14.86 -14.92
C ILE A 36 -20.03 14.56 -13.83
N LEU A 37 -20.47 14.18 -12.62
CA LEU A 37 -19.56 13.87 -11.51
C LEU A 37 -18.75 12.60 -11.76
N THR A 38 -19.34 11.55 -12.31
CA THR A 38 -18.63 10.32 -12.74
C THR A 38 -17.59 10.66 -13.81
N ALA A 39 -17.94 11.47 -14.79
CA ALA A 39 -17.00 11.89 -15.83
C ALA A 39 -15.88 12.80 -15.27
N LYS A 40 -16.20 13.73 -14.36
CA LYS A 40 -15.23 14.62 -13.68
C LYS A 40 -14.20 13.83 -12.88
N ASN A 41 -14.60 12.73 -12.22
CA ASN A 41 -13.68 11.86 -11.49
C ASN A 41 -12.56 11.29 -12.37
N THR A 42 -12.80 11.13 -13.68
CA THR A 42 -11.78 10.66 -14.63
C THR A 42 -10.86 11.78 -15.16
N GLY A 43 -11.02 13.01 -14.67
CA GLY A 43 -10.22 14.18 -15.05
C GLY A 43 -10.77 15.01 -16.22
N LEU A 44 -12.00 14.74 -16.68
CA LEU A 44 -12.71 15.62 -17.63
C LEU A 44 -13.13 16.91 -16.93
N LYS A 45 -12.93 18.06 -17.60
CA LYS A 45 -13.15 19.39 -17.01
C LYS A 45 -14.19 20.24 -17.74
N ASP A 46 -14.34 20.04 -19.05
CA ASP A 46 -15.23 20.84 -19.90
C ASP A 46 -16.42 20.01 -20.37
N PHE A 47 -17.60 20.37 -19.89
CA PHE A 47 -18.85 19.67 -20.17
C PHE A 47 -19.74 20.51 -21.07
N TYR A 48 -20.26 19.88 -22.11
CA TYR A 48 -21.17 20.47 -23.09
C TYR A 48 -22.48 19.70 -22.98
N VAL A 49 -23.53 20.33 -22.47
CA VAL A 49 -24.80 19.64 -22.22
C VAL A 49 -25.82 20.12 -23.23
N VAL A 50 -26.31 19.18 -24.05
CA VAL A 50 -27.36 19.45 -25.03
C VAL A 50 -28.71 19.26 -24.36
N THR A 51 -29.46 20.35 -24.21
CA THR A 51 -30.80 20.37 -23.62
C THR A 51 -31.86 20.53 -24.72
N GLY A 52 -33.07 20.07 -24.47
CA GLY A 52 -34.19 20.09 -25.42
C GLY A 52 -35.51 20.30 -24.69
N TYR A 53 -36.26 19.23 -24.45
CA TYR A 53 -37.49 19.31 -23.65
C TYR A 53 -37.27 19.95 -22.28
N ASN A 54 -38.06 20.99 -21.97
CA ASN A 54 -38.01 21.76 -20.72
C ASN A 54 -36.59 22.31 -20.43
N ASP A 55 -35.92 22.86 -21.45
CA ASP A 55 -34.52 23.29 -21.37
C ASP A 55 -34.26 24.33 -20.28
N ALA A 56 -35.17 25.29 -20.09
CA ALA A 56 -34.97 26.39 -19.16
C ALA A 56 -34.76 25.90 -17.72
N GLU A 57 -35.56 24.93 -17.28
CA GLU A 57 -35.44 24.32 -15.95
C GLU A 57 -34.12 23.55 -15.81
N VAL A 58 -33.75 22.77 -16.83
CA VAL A 58 -32.49 22.00 -16.82
C VAL A 58 -31.28 22.92 -16.81
N ARG A 59 -31.30 24.02 -17.57
CA ARG A 59 -30.20 25.00 -17.63
C ARG A 59 -30.03 25.74 -16.31
N ASP A 60 -31.12 26.28 -15.74
CA ASP A 60 -31.09 26.93 -14.43
C ASP A 60 -30.60 25.99 -13.32
N TYR A 61 -31.01 24.71 -13.36
CA TYR A 61 -30.49 23.69 -12.46
C TYR A 61 -28.98 23.47 -12.62
N LEU A 62 -28.52 23.33 -13.86
CA LEU A 62 -27.11 23.10 -14.19
C LEU A 62 -26.22 24.31 -13.88
N ASP A 63 -26.73 25.54 -14.00
CA ASP A 63 -26.01 26.77 -13.64
C ASP A 63 -25.73 26.82 -12.13
N ARG A 64 -26.75 26.56 -11.31
CA ARG A 64 -26.56 26.42 -9.85
C ARG A 64 -25.60 25.29 -9.49
N PHE A 65 -25.69 24.15 -10.21
CA PHE A 65 -24.81 23.02 -10.00
C PHE A 65 -23.36 23.33 -10.37
N SER A 66 -23.14 24.01 -11.50
CA SER A 66 -21.84 24.47 -11.99
C SER A 66 -21.14 25.33 -10.95
N GLN A 67 -21.83 26.33 -10.40
CA GLN A 67 -21.30 27.21 -9.34
C GLN A 67 -20.99 26.43 -8.06
N ARG A 68 -21.92 25.59 -7.59
CA ARG A 68 -21.77 24.83 -6.34
C ARG A 68 -20.61 23.83 -6.36
N ARG A 69 -20.28 23.27 -7.53
CA ARG A 69 -19.29 22.20 -7.68
C ARG A 69 -18.02 22.62 -8.43
N ASP A 70 -17.93 23.89 -8.82
CA ASP A 70 -16.84 24.43 -9.64
C ASP A 70 -16.58 23.54 -10.88
N ILE A 71 -17.56 23.53 -11.79
CA ILE A 71 -17.55 22.72 -13.02
C ILE A 71 -17.90 23.61 -14.19
N ASN A 72 -17.06 23.60 -15.24
CA ASN A 72 -17.36 24.31 -16.47
C ASN A 72 -18.43 23.56 -17.28
N ILE A 73 -19.61 24.16 -17.41
CA ILE A 73 -20.75 23.61 -18.16
C ILE A 73 -21.17 24.63 -19.22
N THR A 74 -21.09 24.23 -20.48
CA THR A 74 -21.59 25.00 -21.61
C THR A 74 -22.91 24.40 -22.07
N HIS A 75 -23.96 25.23 -22.14
CA HIS A 75 -25.28 24.81 -22.62
C HIS A 75 -25.34 24.85 -24.15
N ILE A 76 -25.93 23.81 -24.73
CA ILE A 76 -26.26 23.74 -26.15
C ILE A 76 -27.76 23.45 -26.23
N ILE A 77 -28.49 24.24 -27.02
CA ILE A 77 -29.94 24.10 -27.13
C ILE A 77 -30.27 23.36 -28.42
N ASN A 78 -31.12 22.33 -28.30
CA ASN A 78 -31.74 21.66 -29.43
C ASN A 78 -33.26 21.83 -29.37
N GLU A 79 -33.77 22.85 -30.08
CA GLU A 79 -35.20 23.14 -30.21
C GLU A 79 -35.99 22.00 -30.88
N GLU A 80 -35.31 21.14 -31.64
CA GLU A 80 -35.89 20.03 -32.41
C GLU A 80 -35.58 18.67 -31.75
N SER A 81 -35.66 18.63 -30.42
CA SER A 81 -35.26 17.46 -29.62
C SER A 81 -36.05 16.17 -29.93
N GLU A 82 -37.28 16.31 -30.41
CA GLU A 82 -38.15 15.24 -30.89
C GLU A 82 -37.59 14.49 -32.11
N LYS A 83 -36.67 15.11 -32.86
CA LYS A 83 -36.01 14.51 -34.03
C LYS A 83 -34.82 13.60 -33.66
N GLY A 84 -34.62 13.32 -32.37
CA GLY A 84 -33.71 12.27 -31.89
C GLY A 84 -32.26 12.70 -31.62
N ASN A 85 -31.51 11.78 -31.02
CA ASN A 85 -30.20 12.05 -30.41
C ASN A 85 -29.13 12.56 -31.39
N GLY A 86 -29.15 12.12 -32.66
CA GLY A 86 -28.13 12.57 -33.61
C GLY A 86 -28.22 14.06 -33.92
N LEU A 87 -29.43 14.64 -33.94
CA LEU A 87 -29.57 16.09 -34.13
C LEU A 87 -28.99 16.86 -32.93
N SER A 88 -29.21 16.37 -31.70
CA SER A 88 -28.59 16.91 -30.49
C SER A 88 -27.06 16.91 -30.58
N VAL A 89 -26.45 15.82 -31.06
CA VAL A 89 -25.00 15.77 -31.30
C VAL A 89 -24.59 16.81 -32.35
N LEU A 90 -25.34 16.91 -33.46
CA LEU A 90 -24.99 17.83 -34.55
C LEU A 90 -25.01 19.31 -34.14
N LYS A 91 -25.86 19.72 -33.18
CA LYS A 91 -25.86 21.11 -32.66
C LYS A 91 -24.52 21.48 -31.99
N ALA A 92 -23.74 20.50 -31.51
CA ALA A 92 -22.42 20.73 -30.93
C ALA A 92 -21.29 20.91 -31.95
N LYS A 93 -21.54 20.66 -33.26
CA LYS A 93 -20.51 20.70 -34.32
C LYS A 93 -19.72 22.00 -34.38
N LYS A 94 -20.36 23.15 -34.12
CA LYS A 94 -19.72 24.46 -34.18
C LYS A 94 -18.73 24.70 -33.03
N ILE A 95 -18.83 23.92 -31.95
CA ILE A 95 -18.12 24.13 -30.68
C ILE A 95 -17.05 23.04 -30.46
N LEU A 96 -17.32 21.82 -30.93
CA LEU A 96 -16.45 20.66 -30.79
C LEU A 96 -15.69 20.38 -32.08
N ASN A 97 -14.39 20.68 -32.08
CA ASN A 97 -13.46 20.51 -33.20
C ASN A 97 -12.33 19.50 -32.93
N GLU A 98 -12.29 18.92 -31.74
CA GLU A 98 -11.32 17.93 -31.29
C GLU A 98 -12.03 16.64 -30.87
N ASN A 99 -11.28 15.58 -30.56
CA ASN A 99 -11.85 14.33 -30.05
C ASN A 99 -12.55 14.54 -28.70
N PHE A 100 -13.74 13.98 -28.54
CA PHE A 100 -14.59 14.20 -27.38
C PHE A 100 -15.29 12.92 -26.93
N ILE A 101 -15.60 12.85 -25.63
CA ILE A 101 -16.45 11.80 -25.07
C ILE A 101 -17.90 12.18 -25.29
N LEU A 102 -18.72 11.25 -25.77
CA LEU A 102 -20.16 11.40 -25.91
C LEU A 102 -20.89 10.47 -24.93
N LEU A 103 -21.76 11.05 -24.10
CA LEU A 103 -22.55 10.36 -23.08
C LEU A 103 -24.05 10.62 -23.26
N MET A 104 -24.86 9.64 -22.90
CA MET A 104 -26.31 9.77 -22.81
C MET A 104 -26.71 10.27 -21.41
N GLY A 105 -27.62 11.25 -21.34
CA GLY A 105 -28.06 11.93 -20.11
C GLY A 105 -28.92 11.09 -19.16
N ASP A 106 -29.22 9.85 -19.52
CA ASP A 106 -30.06 8.91 -18.80
C ASP A 106 -29.32 7.62 -18.38
N HIS A 107 -28.00 7.56 -18.58
CA HIS A 107 -27.19 6.38 -18.25
C HIS A 107 -26.43 6.55 -16.93
N ILE A 108 -26.38 5.50 -16.13
CA ILE A 108 -25.50 5.38 -14.96
C ILE A 108 -24.46 4.32 -15.27
N PHE A 109 -23.18 4.63 -15.09
CA PHE A 109 -22.07 3.76 -15.50
C PHE A 109 -20.87 3.90 -14.56
N ASP A 110 -19.96 2.93 -14.61
CA ASP A 110 -18.70 2.93 -13.86
C ASP A 110 -17.66 3.86 -14.49
N GLU A 111 -16.93 4.62 -13.67
CA GLU A 111 -15.91 5.57 -14.13
C GLU A 111 -14.76 4.91 -14.90
N SER A 112 -14.46 3.63 -14.60
CA SER A 112 -13.43 2.83 -15.28
C SER A 112 -13.68 2.68 -16.79
N ILE A 113 -14.94 2.75 -17.25
CA ILE A 113 -15.29 2.69 -18.68
C ILE A 113 -14.70 3.91 -19.42
N LEU A 114 -14.78 5.09 -18.82
CA LEU A 114 -14.21 6.31 -19.40
C LEU A 114 -12.69 6.31 -19.33
N GLU A 115 -12.10 5.75 -18.26
CA GLU A 115 -10.64 5.59 -18.19
C GLU A 115 -10.11 4.72 -19.32
N LYS A 116 -10.77 3.59 -19.62
CA LYS A 116 -10.44 2.73 -20.76
C LYS A 116 -10.52 3.50 -22.07
N LEU A 117 -11.64 4.17 -22.35
CA LEU A 117 -11.81 4.95 -23.58
C LEU A 117 -10.77 6.06 -23.73
N LYS A 118 -10.44 6.79 -22.65
CA LYS A 118 -9.46 7.88 -22.69
C LYS A 118 -8.03 7.42 -22.95
N ASN A 119 -7.72 6.16 -22.64
CA ASN A 119 -6.40 5.57 -22.87
C ASN A 119 -6.23 5.02 -24.29
N GLU A 120 -7.32 4.91 -25.05
CA GLU A 120 -7.30 4.49 -26.45
C GLU A 120 -6.92 5.64 -27.40
N LYS A 121 -6.30 5.30 -28.52
CA LYS A 121 -6.04 6.24 -29.62
C LYS A 121 -7.07 6.04 -30.72
N ILE A 122 -7.59 7.15 -31.24
CA ILE A 122 -8.59 7.19 -32.29
C ILE A 122 -8.07 8.01 -33.48
N ALA A 123 -8.32 7.54 -34.70
CA ALA A 123 -8.03 8.32 -35.90
C ALA A 123 -9.11 9.41 -36.14
N ASP A 124 -8.79 10.41 -36.96
CA ASP A 124 -9.66 11.58 -37.21
C ASP A 124 -11.02 11.24 -37.86
N ASP A 125 -11.16 10.03 -38.41
CA ASP A 125 -12.37 9.53 -39.04
C ASP A 125 -13.04 8.37 -38.31
N GLU A 126 -12.58 8.04 -37.09
CA GLU A 126 -13.06 6.89 -36.32
C GLU A 126 -14.00 7.27 -35.16
N VAL A 127 -14.76 6.28 -34.68
CA VAL A 127 -15.51 6.31 -33.42
C VAL A 127 -15.18 5.05 -32.61
N LEU A 128 -14.96 5.19 -31.30
CA LEU A 128 -14.89 4.08 -30.36
C LEU A 128 -16.20 4.02 -29.58
N LEU A 129 -16.81 2.84 -29.53
CA LEU A 129 -17.99 2.55 -28.71
C LEU A 129 -17.62 1.58 -27.58
N ALA A 130 -17.95 1.95 -26.34
CA ALA A 130 -17.90 0.99 -25.24
C ALA A 130 -19.04 -0.04 -25.39
N VAL A 131 -18.71 -1.32 -25.34
CA VAL A 131 -19.65 -2.43 -25.54
C VAL A 131 -19.65 -3.39 -24.36
N ASP A 132 -20.81 -3.99 -24.10
CA ASP A 132 -20.97 -5.01 -23.06
C ASP A 132 -21.21 -6.39 -23.68
N TYR A 133 -20.19 -7.26 -23.62
CA TYR A 133 -20.29 -8.65 -24.09
C TYR A 133 -21.09 -9.57 -23.16
N ARG A 134 -21.51 -9.10 -21.98
CA ARG A 134 -22.22 -9.94 -20.99
C ARG A 134 -23.70 -10.12 -21.33
N ILE A 135 -24.02 -10.39 -22.60
CA ILE A 135 -25.41 -10.48 -23.11
C ILE A 135 -26.28 -11.49 -22.36
N LYS A 136 -25.68 -12.56 -21.82
CA LYS A 136 -26.37 -13.59 -21.02
C LYS A 136 -26.32 -13.34 -19.49
N LYS A 137 -25.41 -12.50 -19.02
CA LYS A 137 -25.12 -12.28 -17.58
C LYS A 137 -25.60 -10.93 -17.06
N ASN A 138 -25.69 -9.91 -17.91
CA ASN A 138 -26.15 -8.59 -17.51
C ASN A 138 -27.66 -8.62 -17.24
N ARG A 139 -28.04 -8.44 -15.97
CA ARG A 139 -29.44 -8.38 -15.50
C ARG A 139 -29.94 -6.94 -15.28
N LEU A 140 -29.08 -5.95 -15.50
CA LEU A 140 -29.37 -4.54 -15.25
C LEU A 140 -30.23 -3.97 -16.37
N THR A 141 -29.89 -4.29 -17.62
CA THR A 141 -30.56 -3.81 -18.83
C THR A 141 -31.65 -4.78 -19.32
N ASN A 142 -32.53 -4.32 -20.21
CA ASN A 142 -33.52 -5.15 -20.89
C ASN A 142 -33.12 -5.35 -22.36
N ALA A 143 -32.98 -6.61 -22.80
CA ALA A 143 -32.52 -6.95 -24.16
C ALA A 143 -33.47 -6.44 -25.26
N ASP A 144 -34.75 -6.24 -24.95
CA ASP A 144 -35.75 -5.79 -25.92
C ASP A 144 -35.66 -4.29 -26.24
N ASN A 145 -35.12 -3.49 -25.31
CA ASN A 145 -35.11 -2.03 -25.42
C ASN A 145 -33.71 -1.45 -25.70
N ILE A 146 -32.71 -2.31 -25.85
CA ILE A 146 -31.30 -1.92 -25.98
C ILE A 146 -30.82 -2.10 -27.42
N SER A 147 -29.91 -1.23 -27.86
CA SER A 147 -29.25 -1.44 -29.15
C SER A 147 -28.22 -2.56 -29.04
N LYS A 148 -28.29 -3.52 -29.95
CA LYS A 148 -27.42 -4.69 -30.06
C LYS A 148 -26.28 -4.40 -31.03
N VAL A 149 -25.15 -5.06 -30.82
CA VAL A 149 -23.91 -4.85 -31.58
C VAL A 149 -23.32 -6.19 -32.01
N VAL A 150 -22.85 -6.24 -33.26
CA VAL A 150 -22.03 -7.32 -33.80
C VAL A 150 -20.59 -6.84 -33.87
N VAL A 151 -19.71 -7.43 -33.07
CA VAL A 151 -18.28 -7.12 -33.05
C VAL A 151 -17.47 -8.27 -33.63
N LYS A 152 -16.53 -7.97 -34.53
CA LYS A 152 -15.54 -8.90 -35.06
C LYS A 152 -14.17 -8.21 -35.07
N ASP A 153 -13.14 -8.87 -34.53
CA ASP A 153 -11.76 -8.36 -34.47
C ASP A 153 -11.66 -6.92 -33.90
N ASN A 154 -12.38 -6.66 -32.79
CA ASN A 154 -12.51 -5.35 -32.13
C ASN A 154 -13.13 -4.23 -32.99
N ARG A 155 -13.75 -4.56 -34.13
CA ARG A 155 -14.52 -3.63 -34.96
C ARG A 155 -16.00 -3.96 -34.94
N ILE A 156 -16.81 -2.92 -34.93
CA ILE A 156 -18.25 -3.06 -35.05
C ILE A 156 -18.57 -3.27 -36.53
N ILE A 157 -19.27 -4.36 -36.82
CA ILE A 157 -19.72 -4.73 -38.18
C ILE A 157 -21.16 -4.28 -38.38
N ASP A 158 -22.00 -4.44 -37.36
CA ASP A 158 -23.40 -4.03 -37.40
C ASP A 158 -23.89 -3.56 -36.01
N ILE A 159 -24.86 -2.65 -36.00
CA ILE A 159 -25.44 -2.07 -34.80
C ILE A 159 -26.89 -1.64 -35.04
N GLY A 160 -27.79 -2.03 -34.14
CA GLY A 160 -29.22 -1.82 -34.34
C GLY A 160 -30.08 -2.37 -33.21
N ARG A 161 -31.35 -1.95 -33.16
CA ARG A 161 -32.33 -2.48 -32.20
C ARG A 161 -32.90 -3.84 -32.64
N ASN A 162 -33.06 -4.01 -33.95
CA ASN A 162 -33.68 -5.19 -34.57
C ASN A 162 -32.65 -6.16 -35.15
N ILE A 163 -31.57 -6.43 -34.42
CA ILE A 163 -30.56 -7.44 -34.79
C ILE A 163 -30.89 -8.77 -34.10
N ASN A 164 -30.87 -9.86 -34.87
CA ASN A 164 -31.12 -11.21 -34.36
C ASN A 164 -29.86 -11.87 -33.81
N GLU A 165 -28.75 -11.80 -34.56
CA GLU A 165 -27.46 -12.35 -34.16
C GLU A 165 -26.54 -11.23 -33.69
N TYR A 166 -26.22 -11.23 -32.39
CA TYR A 166 -25.38 -10.20 -31.77
C TYR A 166 -24.53 -10.81 -30.66
N ASN A 167 -23.39 -10.17 -30.37
CA ASN A 167 -22.46 -10.63 -29.33
C ASN A 167 -22.20 -9.57 -28.24
N ALA A 168 -22.69 -8.34 -28.40
CA ALA A 168 -22.57 -7.30 -27.38
C ALA A 168 -23.78 -6.35 -27.36
N TYR A 169 -23.91 -5.58 -26.28
CA TYR A 169 -24.83 -4.45 -26.17
C TYR A 169 -24.09 -3.10 -26.32
N ASN A 170 -24.75 -2.14 -26.95
CA ASN A 170 -24.32 -0.75 -27.01
C ASN A 170 -24.57 -0.07 -25.66
N THR A 171 -23.52 0.48 -25.04
CA THR A 171 -23.61 1.15 -23.74
C THR A 171 -24.01 2.62 -23.80
N GLY A 172 -24.07 3.22 -24.99
CA GLY A 172 -24.31 4.66 -25.16
C GLY A 172 -23.12 5.56 -24.79
N ILE A 173 -21.93 4.98 -24.57
CA ILE A 173 -20.72 5.71 -24.17
C ILE A 173 -19.70 5.61 -25.31
N PHE A 174 -19.31 6.76 -25.86
CA PHE A 174 -18.45 6.81 -27.03
C PHE A 174 -17.25 7.74 -26.82
N LEU A 175 -16.16 7.45 -27.52
CA LEU A 175 -15.10 8.41 -27.85
C LEU A 175 -15.22 8.71 -29.35
N CYS A 176 -15.48 9.96 -29.70
CA CYS A 176 -15.76 10.39 -31.06
C CYS A 176 -14.68 11.33 -31.58
N SER A 177 -14.30 11.14 -32.85
CA SER A 177 -13.68 12.19 -33.66
C SER A 177 -14.74 13.13 -34.24
N PRO A 178 -14.38 14.34 -34.71
CA PRO A 178 -15.32 15.25 -35.38
C PRO A 178 -16.00 14.67 -36.64
N ALA A 179 -15.51 13.56 -37.20
CA ALA A 179 -16.13 12.91 -38.34
C ALA A 179 -17.56 12.42 -38.07
N ILE A 180 -17.92 12.14 -36.80
CA ILE A 180 -19.29 11.76 -36.43
C ILE A 180 -20.31 12.82 -36.85
N PHE A 181 -19.97 14.11 -36.80
CA PHE A 181 -20.88 15.18 -37.22
C PHE A 181 -21.19 15.11 -38.72
N SER A 182 -20.19 14.78 -39.54
CA SER A 182 -20.35 14.61 -40.98
C SER A 182 -21.15 13.36 -41.30
N ALA A 183 -20.93 12.26 -40.57
CA ALA A 183 -21.70 11.03 -40.70
C ALA A 183 -23.19 11.26 -40.35
N ILE A 184 -23.47 11.96 -39.25
CA ILE A 184 -24.84 12.33 -38.86
C ILE A 184 -25.49 13.20 -39.92
N LYS A 185 -24.83 14.28 -40.36
CA LYS A 185 -25.38 15.23 -41.35
C LYS A 185 -25.79 14.53 -42.65
N LYS A 186 -25.00 13.56 -43.12
CA LYS A 186 -25.31 12.79 -44.35
C LYS A 186 -26.54 11.89 -44.21
N ASN A 187 -26.90 11.51 -42.99
CA ASN A 187 -27.99 10.57 -42.70
C ASN A 187 -29.28 11.22 -42.19
N LEU A 188 -29.34 12.56 -42.09
CA LEU A 188 -30.55 13.31 -41.73
C LEU A 188 -31.81 12.99 -42.58
N PRO A 189 -31.73 12.63 -43.87
CA PRO A 189 -32.92 12.32 -44.67
C PRO A 189 -33.61 10.97 -44.37
N TYR A 190 -33.02 10.08 -43.56
CA TYR A 190 -33.37 8.64 -43.54
C TYR A 190 -34.01 8.10 -42.23
N GLY A 191 -34.75 8.91 -41.47
CA GLY A 191 -35.53 8.43 -40.28
C GLY A 191 -35.29 9.24 -39.01
N ASN A 192 -35.52 8.66 -37.81
CA ASN A 192 -35.46 9.39 -36.52
C ASN A 192 -34.26 9.02 -35.61
N ASP A 193 -33.57 7.88 -35.79
CA ASP A 193 -32.41 7.47 -34.96
C ASP A 193 -31.07 7.80 -35.65
N TYR A 194 -30.85 9.10 -35.90
CA TYR A 194 -29.72 9.60 -36.70
C TYR A 194 -28.34 9.21 -36.16
N LEU A 195 -28.18 9.09 -34.83
CA LEU A 195 -26.91 8.71 -34.22
C LEU A 195 -26.61 7.24 -34.50
N LEU A 196 -27.55 6.34 -34.21
CA LEU A 196 -27.37 4.90 -34.45
C LEU A 196 -27.11 4.62 -35.93
N ARG A 197 -27.86 5.29 -36.82
CA ARG A 197 -27.66 5.18 -38.27
C ARG A 197 -26.29 5.68 -38.71
N ALA A 198 -25.81 6.81 -38.17
CA ALA A 198 -24.48 7.31 -38.48
C ALA A 198 -23.39 6.33 -38.05
N ILE A 199 -23.51 5.72 -36.86
CA ILE A 199 -22.58 4.69 -36.39
C ILE A 199 -22.62 3.45 -37.30
N CYS A 200 -23.81 3.00 -37.71
CA CYS A 200 -23.96 1.89 -38.66
C CYS A 200 -23.25 2.17 -40.00
N VAL A 201 -23.45 3.34 -40.61
CA VAL A 201 -22.76 3.72 -41.86
C VAL A 201 -21.24 3.88 -41.68
N MET A 202 -20.79 4.30 -40.50
CA MET A 202 -19.35 4.33 -40.20
C MET A 202 -18.78 2.92 -39.99
N ALA A 203 -19.56 2.01 -39.39
CA ALA A 203 -19.19 0.62 -39.16
C ALA A 203 -19.01 -0.15 -40.49
N GLU A 204 -19.90 0.07 -41.47
CA GLU A 204 -19.76 -0.45 -42.85
C GLU A 204 -18.43 -0.05 -43.52
N LYS A 205 -17.84 1.06 -43.10
CA LYS A 205 -16.55 1.57 -43.59
C LYS A 205 -15.36 1.19 -42.70
N GLU A 206 -15.57 0.28 -41.76
CA GLU A 206 -14.60 -0.17 -40.76
C GLU A 206 -14.07 0.97 -39.85
N LYS A 207 -14.85 2.03 -39.66
CA LYS A 207 -14.48 3.22 -38.87
C LYS A 207 -15.00 3.22 -37.44
N VAL A 208 -15.58 2.11 -36.98
CA VAL A 208 -16.09 1.99 -35.61
C VAL A 208 -15.42 0.84 -34.89
N LYS A 209 -14.72 1.16 -33.79
CA LYS A 209 -14.03 0.21 -32.93
C LYS A 209 -14.84 -0.04 -31.65
N ALA A 210 -14.74 -1.26 -31.13
CA ALA A 210 -15.40 -1.67 -29.89
C ALA A 210 -14.39 -1.70 -28.74
N VAL A 211 -14.78 -1.17 -27.58
CA VAL A 211 -14.01 -1.25 -26.33
C VAL A 211 -14.81 -2.02 -25.29
N ASP A 212 -14.26 -3.14 -24.82
CA ASP A 212 -14.94 -4.02 -23.86
C ASP A 212 -14.98 -3.42 -22.45
N ILE A 213 -16.18 -3.24 -21.90
CA ILE A 213 -16.34 -2.78 -20.51
C ILE A 213 -16.02 -3.87 -19.47
N LYS A 214 -15.79 -5.13 -19.87
CA LYS A 214 -15.47 -6.24 -18.97
C LYS A 214 -16.53 -6.40 -17.88
N ASP A 215 -16.13 -6.28 -16.62
CA ASP A 215 -17.00 -6.43 -15.46
C ASP A 215 -17.61 -5.12 -14.96
N ASP A 216 -17.31 -3.99 -15.59
CA ASP A 216 -17.83 -2.67 -15.21
C ASP A 216 -19.34 -2.59 -15.39
N TYR A 217 -20.03 -1.83 -14.55
CA TYR A 217 -21.49 -1.72 -14.63
C TYR A 217 -21.95 -0.55 -15.48
N TRP A 218 -23.13 -0.72 -16.08
CA TRP A 218 -23.89 0.37 -16.69
C TRP A 218 -25.39 0.03 -16.71
N ILE A 219 -26.25 1.05 -16.75
CA ILE A 219 -27.70 0.91 -16.82
C ILE A 219 -28.33 2.18 -17.41
N ASP A 220 -29.28 2.01 -18.32
CA ASP A 220 -30.17 3.04 -18.85
C ASP A 220 -31.39 3.21 -17.92
N VAL A 221 -31.60 4.41 -17.38
CA VAL A 221 -32.68 4.67 -16.42
C VAL A 221 -33.89 5.24 -17.14
N ASN A 222 -34.78 4.35 -17.56
CA ASN A 222 -35.99 4.69 -18.32
C ASN A 222 -37.28 4.57 -17.51
N THR A 223 -37.34 3.65 -16.55
CA THR A 223 -38.56 3.36 -15.80
C THR A 223 -38.34 3.43 -14.28
N LYS A 224 -39.44 3.44 -13.51
CA LYS A 224 -39.40 3.27 -12.05
C LYS A 224 -38.68 1.97 -11.63
N LYS A 225 -38.75 0.91 -12.45
CA LYS A 225 -38.07 -0.37 -12.21
C LYS A 225 -36.55 -0.21 -12.38
N ASP A 226 -36.12 0.49 -13.42
CA ASP A 226 -34.70 0.75 -13.68
C ASP A 226 -34.11 1.66 -12.61
N ARG A 227 -34.85 2.66 -12.15
CA ARG A 227 -34.45 3.50 -11.01
C ARG A 227 -34.22 2.68 -9.74
N LYS A 228 -35.06 1.68 -9.46
CA LYS A 228 -34.85 0.75 -8.32
C LYS A 228 -33.62 -0.13 -8.52
N LYS A 229 -33.41 -0.67 -9.74
CA LYS A 229 -32.21 -1.45 -10.09
C LYS A 229 -30.93 -0.62 -9.93
N ALA A 230 -30.91 0.58 -10.49
CA ALA A 230 -29.81 1.54 -10.36
C ALA A 230 -29.51 1.90 -8.91
N SER A 231 -30.55 2.15 -8.10
CA SER A 231 -30.36 2.42 -6.67
C SER A 231 -29.69 1.24 -5.95
N LYS A 232 -30.15 0.01 -6.20
CA LYS A 232 -29.55 -1.21 -5.62
C LYS A 232 -28.11 -1.42 -6.06
N LEU A 233 -27.83 -1.18 -7.35
CA LEU A 233 -26.49 -1.25 -7.93
C LEU A 233 -25.54 -0.27 -7.21
N LEU A 234 -25.92 1.00 -7.12
CA LEU A 234 -25.13 2.04 -6.48
C LEU A 234 -24.89 1.75 -4.99
N TYR A 235 -25.90 1.25 -4.26
CA TYR A 235 -25.73 0.83 -2.88
C TYR A 235 -24.69 -0.29 -2.74
N ASN A 236 -24.76 -1.33 -3.57
CA ASN A 236 -23.81 -2.44 -3.53
C ASN A 236 -22.37 -1.97 -3.82
N ASN A 237 -22.20 -1.08 -4.80
CA ASN A 237 -20.90 -0.52 -5.17
C ASN A 237 -20.37 0.49 -4.13
N SER A 238 -21.24 1.04 -3.29
CA SER A 238 -20.82 1.90 -2.18
C SER A 238 -20.24 1.14 -0.97
N ILE A 239 -20.29 -0.21 -0.96
CA ILE A 239 -19.80 -1.03 0.15
C ILE A 239 -18.28 -1.21 0.05
N LYS A 240 -17.53 -0.74 1.07
CA LYS A 240 -16.08 -0.89 1.16
C LYS A 240 -15.66 -2.16 1.90
N GLN A 241 -14.42 -2.63 1.67
CA GLN A 241 -13.73 -3.53 2.59
C GLN A 241 -13.54 -2.87 3.96
N ALA A 242 -14.38 -3.23 4.92
CA ALA A 242 -14.34 -2.75 6.29
C ALA A 242 -13.92 -3.85 7.29
N GLY A 243 -13.96 -3.55 8.58
CA GLY A 243 -13.87 -4.59 9.62
C GLY A 243 -15.05 -5.56 9.58
N PRO A 244 -14.98 -6.67 10.32
CA PRO A 244 -15.99 -7.74 10.24
C PRO A 244 -17.38 -7.25 10.66
N ILE A 245 -17.48 -6.44 11.71
CA ILE A 245 -18.78 -5.95 12.21
C ILE A 245 -19.40 -5.03 11.17
N THR A 246 -18.61 -4.11 10.63
CA THR A 246 -19.10 -3.22 9.58
C THR A 246 -19.55 -4.00 8.34
N ARG A 247 -18.81 -5.04 7.94
CA ARG A 247 -19.13 -5.83 6.74
C ARG A 247 -20.44 -6.59 6.87
N TYR A 248 -20.66 -7.25 8.01
CA TYR A 248 -21.81 -8.15 8.18
C TYR A 248 -23.04 -7.45 8.76
N ILE A 249 -22.83 -6.45 9.64
CA ILE A 249 -23.89 -5.76 10.36
C ILE A 249 -24.08 -4.35 9.80
N ASN A 250 -23.12 -3.43 10.02
CA ASN A 250 -23.38 -2.01 9.80
C ASN A 250 -23.71 -1.68 8.33
N ALA A 251 -23.02 -2.30 7.37
CA ALA A 251 -23.28 -2.08 5.95
C ALA A 251 -24.70 -2.50 5.56
N THR A 252 -25.20 -3.60 6.12
CA THR A 252 -26.56 -4.09 5.86
C THR A 252 -27.61 -3.11 6.36
N PHE A 253 -27.47 -2.63 7.61
CA PHE A 253 -28.40 -1.66 8.19
C PHE A 253 -28.30 -0.28 7.54
N ALA A 254 -27.09 0.19 7.25
CA ALA A 254 -26.86 1.46 6.57
C ALA A 254 -27.50 1.49 5.18
N THR A 255 -27.20 0.48 4.35
CA THR A 255 -27.71 0.39 2.97
C THR A 255 -29.23 0.21 2.90
N ARG A 256 -29.82 -0.57 3.81
CA ARG A 256 -31.24 -0.92 3.76
C ARG A 256 -32.16 0.04 4.53
N ILE A 257 -31.66 0.68 5.59
CA ILE A 257 -32.49 1.46 6.52
C ILE A 257 -32.00 2.90 6.64
N PHE A 258 -30.80 3.11 7.22
CA PHE A 258 -30.38 4.46 7.64
C PHE A 258 -30.17 5.42 6.47
N THR A 259 -29.37 5.04 5.47
CA THR A 259 -29.11 5.92 4.32
C THR A 259 -30.37 6.21 3.50
N PRO A 260 -31.21 5.21 3.15
CA PRO A 260 -32.50 5.48 2.52
C PRO A 260 -33.41 6.40 3.35
N ALA A 261 -33.48 6.20 4.67
CA ALA A 261 -34.31 7.01 5.56
C ALA A 261 -33.84 8.47 5.59
N LEU A 262 -32.54 8.71 5.77
CA LEU A 262 -31.96 10.05 5.75
C LEU A 262 -32.19 10.75 4.41
N LEU A 263 -32.00 10.05 3.28
CA LEU A 263 -32.28 10.61 1.95
C LEU A 263 -33.76 10.92 1.72
N LYS A 264 -34.67 10.19 2.37
CA LYS A 264 -36.12 10.45 2.32
C LYS A 264 -36.51 11.67 3.16
N ILE A 265 -35.86 11.87 4.30
CA ILE A 265 -36.06 13.04 5.17
C ILE A 265 -35.55 14.30 4.47
N TYR A 266 -34.29 14.29 4.04
CA TYR A 266 -33.69 15.42 3.34
C TYR A 266 -32.68 14.94 2.30
N LYS A 267 -33.02 15.14 1.03
CA LYS A 267 -32.16 14.75 -0.10
C LYS A 267 -30.81 15.46 -0.08
N GLY A 268 -30.72 16.64 0.54
CA GLY A 268 -29.51 17.47 0.60
C GLY A 268 -28.49 17.08 1.67
N PHE A 269 -28.72 16.04 2.49
CA PHE A 269 -27.76 15.65 3.54
C PHE A 269 -26.34 15.49 2.99
N THR A 270 -25.39 16.20 3.60
CA THR A 270 -23.97 16.09 3.27
C THR A 270 -23.31 15.01 4.13
N PRO A 271 -22.17 14.43 3.69
CA PRO A 271 -21.43 13.46 4.49
C PRO A 271 -21.09 14.01 5.88
N ASN A 272 -20.55 15.23 5.96
CA ASN A 272 -20.16 15.85 7.23
C ASN A 272 -21.33 16.06 8.19
N GLN A 273 -22.54 16.34 7.68
CA GLN A 273 -23.75 16.41 8.51
C GLN A 273 -24.09 15.05 9.12
N VAL A 274 -23.89 13.96 8.37
CA VAL A 274 -24.09 12.59 8.87
C VAL A 274 -23.01 12.22 9.89
N SER A 275 -21.74 12.61 9.67
CA SER A 275 -20.66 12.44 10.65
C SER A 275 -20.98 13.16 11.97
N PHE A 276 -21.48 14.41 11.89
CA PHE A 276 -21.88 15.17 13.07
C PHE A 276 -23.10 14.57 13.77
N LEU A 277 -24.08 14.05 13.03
CA LEU A 277 -25.21 13.32 13.60
C LEU A 277 -24.75 12.06 14.33
N SER A 278 -23.84 11.27 13.73
CA SER A 278 -23.23 10.10 14.37
C SER A 278 -22.54 10.47 15.68
N PHE A 279 -21.80 11.59 15.69
CA PHE A 279 -21.15 12.13 16.87
C PHE A 279 -22.14 12.53 17.97
N ILE A 280 -23.22 13.24 17.63
CA ILE A 280 -24.29 13.58 18.60
C ILE A 280 -24.88 12.31 19.22
N VAL A 281 -25.16 11.27 18.42
CA VAL A 281 -25.67 10.00 18.94
C VAL A 281 -24.68 9.33 19.90
N ALA A 282 -23.37 9.42 19.64
CA ALA A 282 -22.34 8.95 20.56
C ALA A 282 -22.30 9.74 21.88
N LEU A 283 -22.54 11.06 21.85
CA LEU A 283 -22.65 11.88 23.06
C LEU A 283 -23.88 11.48 23.90
N ILE A 284 -25.03 11.28 23.25
CA ILE A 284 -26.26 10.83 23.94
C ILE A 284 -26.06 9.42 24.52
N SER A 285 -25.33 8.56 23.80
CA SER A 285 -24.91 7.25 24.32
C SER A 285 -24.10 7.41 25.62
N SER A 286 -23.06 8.25 25.61
CA SER A 286 -22.23 8.52 26.79
C SER A 286 -23.06 9.04 27.96
N LEU A 287 -23.94 10.02 27.72
CA LEU A 287 -24.86 10.56 28.72
C LEU A 287 -25.79 9.49 29.28
N SER A 288 -26.28 8.57 28.44
CA SER A 288 -27.14 7.47 28.89
C SER A 288 -26.43 6.55 29.88
N PHE A 289 -25.13 6.25 29.67
CA PHE A 289 -24.33 5.54 30.66
C PHE A 289 -24.17 6.33 31.96
N ILE A 290 -23.91 7.64 31.86
CA ILE A 290 -23.76 8.52 33.04
C ILE A 290 -25.04 8.55 33.89
N LEU A 291 -26.21 8.53 33.24
CA LEU A 291 -27.51 8.50 33.90
C LEU A 291 -27.93 7.11 34.42
N GLY A 292 -27.09 6.09 34.29
CA GLY A 292 -27.39 4.71 34.72
C GLY A 292 -28.16 3.86 33.70
N HIS A 293 -28.51 4.41 32.54
CA HIS A 293 -29.23 3.70 31.48
C HIS A 293 -28.29 3.00 30.49
N ALA A 294 -27.46 2.06 30.99
CA ALA A 294 -26.40 1.42 30.21
C ALA A 294 -26.88 0.64 28.97
N VAL A 295 -28.06 0.00 29.02
CA VAL A 295 -28.62 -0.74 27.87
C VAL A 295 -28.99 0.22 26.73
N ILE A 296 -29.59 1.37 27.06
CA ILE A 296 -29.93 2.42 26.08
C ILE A 296 -28.63 3.01 25.50
N GLY A 297 -27.66 3.30 26.36
CA GLY A 297 -26.33 3.73 25.95
C GLY A 297 -25.71 2.76 24.95
N ALA A 298 -25.69 1.45 25.25
CA ALA A 298 -25.18 0.44 24.33
C ALA A 298 -25.89 0.45 22.97
N LEU A 299 -27.23 0.45 22.94
CA LEU A 299 -27.97 0.51 21.68
C LEU A 299 -27.56 1.73 20.85
N LEU A 300 -27.37 2.89 21.49
CA LEU A 300 -26.91 4.11 20.84
C LEU A 300 -25.46 4.04 20.34
N ILE A 301 -24.55 3.31 21.02
CA ILE A 301 -23.21 3.01 20.47
C ILE A 301 -23.35 2.33 19.10
N GLN A 302 -24.19 1.30 19.01
CA GLN A 302 -24.36 0.54 17.76
C GLN A 302 -25.04 1.39 16.68
N VAL A 303 -26.01 2.24 17.03
CA VAL A 303 -26.64 3.18 16.09
C VAL A 303 -25.62 4.21 15.57
N SER A 304 -24.81 4.80 16.45
CA SER A 304 -23.71 5.70 16.06
C SER A 304 -22.75 5.00 15.10
N SER A 305 -22.33 3.77 15.38
CA SER A 305 -21.46 2.96 14.50
C SER A 305 -22.05 2.68 13.11
N ILE A 306 -23.38 2.61 12.98
CA ILE A 306 -24.08 2.45 11.68
C ILE A 306 -24.17 3.78 10.94
N LEU A 307 -24.47 4.88 11.65
CA LEU A 307 -24.52 6.23 11.10
C LEU A 307 -23.15 6.69 10.59
N ASP A 308 -22.11 6.39 11.34
CA ASP A 308 -20.71 6.59 10.97
C ASP A 308 -20.42 5.95 9.61
N TYR A 309 -20.72 4.66 9.43
CA TYR A 309 -20.57 4.02 8.11
C TYR A 309 -21.39 4.69 6.99
N SER A 310 -22.54 5.26 7.35
CA SER A 310 -23.44 5.92 6.40
C SER A 310 -22.82 7.19 5.83
N ASP A 311 -22.00 7.95 6.57
CA ASP A 311 -21.38 9.18 6.07
C ASP A 311 -20.50 8.94 4.82
N GLY A 312 -19.71 7.87 4.83
CA GLY A 312 -18.81 7.50 3.76
C GLY A 312 -19.60 6.94 2.59
N GLN A 313 -20.73 6.29 2.87
CA GLN A 313 -21.68 5.88 1.84
C GLN A 313 -22.29 7.11 1.15
N PHE A 314 -22.72 8.15 1.90
CA PHE A 314 -23.15 9.42 1.33
C PHE A 314 -22.05 10.06 0.48
N ALA A 315 -20.80 10.07 0.97
CA ALA A 315 -19.66 10.63 0.27
C ALA A 315 -19.42 9.96 -1.10
N ARG A 316 -19.55 8.63 -1.16
CA ARG A 316 -19.40 7.85 -2.41
C ARG A 316 -20.61 8.01 -3.33
N LEU A 317 -21.83 7.84 -2.81
CA LEU A 317 -23.06 7.93 -3.60
C LEU A 317 -23.27 9.31 -4.23
N LYS A 318 -22.78 10.38 -3.58
CA LYS A 318 -22.95 11.77 -4.04
C LYS A 318 -21.70 12.41 -4.64
N HIS A 319 -20.61 11.65 -4.78
CA HIS A 319 -19.30 12.15 -5.21
C HIS A 319 -18.88 13.40 -4.39
N MET A 320 -18.92 13.29 -3.06
CA MET A 320 -18.58 14.34 -2.10
C MET A 320 -17.42 13.95 -1.18
N ALA A 321 -16.67 12.90 -1.53
CA ALA A 321 -15.47 12.54 -0.80
C ALA A 321 -14.45 13.67 -0.86
N SER A 322 -13.93 14.11 0.29
CA SER A 322 -12.95 15.18 0.39
C SER A 322 -11.93 14.89 1.48
N ARG A 323 -10.73 15.48 1.36
CA ARG A 323 -9.68 15.35 2.37
C ARG A 323 -10.12 15.94 3.72
N PHE A 324 -10.80 17.09 3.68
CA PHE A 324 -11.33 17.73 4.89
C PHE A 324 -12.46 16.91 5.53
N GLY A 325 -13.37 16.34 4.74
CA GLY A 325 -14.39 15.44 5.26
C GLY A 325 -13.79 14.21 5.94
N HIS A 326 -12.77 13.59 5.33
CA HIS A 326 -12.06 12.47 5.96
C HIS A 326 -11.34 12.87 7.26
N PHE A 327 -10.76 14.07 7.32
CA PHE A 327 -10.16 14.60 8.55
C PHE A 327 -11.22 14.86 9.64
N THR A 328 -12.38 15.39 9.25
CA THR A 328 -13.51 15.66 10.15
C THR A 328 -14.04 14.36 10.75
N ASP A 329 -14.29 13.36 9.90
CA ASP A 329 -14.69 11.99 10.26
C ASP A 329 -13.72 11.37 11.30
N ILE A 330 -12.42 11.29 10.97
CA ILE A 330 -11.40 10.75 11.88
C ILE A 330 -11.38 11.49 13.23
N THR A 331 -11.49 12.81 13.21
CA THR A 331 -11.45 13.64 14.43
C THR A 331 -12.66 13.40 15.31
N LEU A 332 -13.87 13.49 14.75
CA LEU A 332 -15.12 13.25 15.47
C LEU A 332 -15.17 11.83 16.04
N ASP A 333 -14.66 10.85 15.31
CA ASP A 333 -14.52 9.47 15.76
C ASP A 333 -13.67 9.31 17.03
N ARG A 334 -12.57 10.07 17.14
CA ARG A 334 -11.71 10.02 18.34
C ARG A 334 -12.43 10.60 19.55
N TYR A 335 -13.14 11.72 19.36
CA TYR A 335 -13.94 12.31 20.43
C TYR A 335 -15.12 11.42 20.82
N ALA A 336 -15.87 10.87 19.86
CA ALA A 336 -16.97 9.95 20.09
C ALA A 336 -16.53 8.74 20.94
N ASP A 337 -15.46 8.05 20.51
CA ASP A 337 -14.92 6.90 21.24
C ASP A 337 -14.51 7.32 22.67
N GLY A 338 -13.86 8.48 22.82
CA GLY A 338 -13.43 9.01 24.12
C GLY A 338 -14.60 9.28 25.07
N PHE A 339 -15.65 9.96 24.60
CA PHE A 339 -16.85 10.23 25.40
C PHE A 339 -17.59 8.95 25.76
N ILE A 340 -17.73 7.98 24.85
CA ILE A 340 -18.36 6.69 25.16
C ILE A 340 -17.59 5.98 26.27
N LEU A 341 -16.26 5.88 26.16
CA LEU A 341 -15.42 5.25 27.18
C LEU A 341 -15.50 5.99 28.52
N LEU A 342 -15.57 7.33 28.51
CA LEU A 342 -15.74 8.13 29.71
C LEU A 342 -17.10 7.87 30.39
N GLY A 343 -18.18 7.78 29.62
CA GLY A 343 -19.52 7.48 30.16
C GLY A 343 -19.58 6.08 30.77
N MET A 344 -18.99 5.09 30.10
CA MET A 344 -18.89 3.72 30.62
C MET A 344 -17.98 3.61 31.85
N PHE A 345 -16.91 4.40 31.91
CA PHE A 345 -16.07 4.52 33.10
C PHE A 345 -16.89 5.05 34.27
N TYR A 346 -17.60 6.16 34.09
CA TYR A 346 -18.44 6.75 35.14
C TYR A 346 -19.51 5.76 35.62
N TYR A 347 -20.21 5.09 34.71
CA TYR A 347 -21.18 4.04 35.04
C TYR A 347 -20.55 2.91 35.86
N SER A 348 -19.37 2.44 35.47
CA SER A 348 -18.66 1.40 36.23
C SER A 348 -18.29 1.90 37.62
N LEU A 349 -17.79 3.13 37.73
CA LEU A 349 -17.42 3.71 39.01
C LEU A 349 -18.64 3.87 39.94
N SER A 350 -19.79 4.32 39.43
CA SER A 350 -21.00 4.51 40.23
C SER A 350 -21.66 3.19 40.66
N GLU A 351 -21.69 2.20 39.76
CA GLU A 351 -22.42 0.95 40.00
C GLU A 351 -21.62 -0.08 40.79
N ILE A 352 -20.31 -0.18 40.57
CA ILE A 352 -19.47 -1.23 41.18
C ILE A 352 -18.33 -0.69 42.06
N GLY A 353 -18.03 0.61 42.02
CA GLY A 353 -16.95 1.20 42.78
C GLY A 353 -17.16 1.09 44.29
N GLY A 354 -16.17 0.54 45.00
CA GLY A 354 -16.21 0.36 46.45
C GLY A 354 -17.13 -0.77 46.92
N LYS A 355 -17.58 -1.63 46.01
CA LYS A 355 -18.43 -2.79 46.32
C LYS A 355 -17.66 -4.10 46.16
N GLU A 356 -18.03 -5.09 46.95
CA GLU A 356 -17.60 -6.48 46.77
C GLU A 356 -18.58 -7.22 45.86
N ILE A 357 -18.08 -7.79 44.77
CA ILE A 357 -18.89 -8.44 43.74
C ILE A 357 -18.18 -9.73 43.33
N VAL A 358 -18.87 -10.86 43.44
CA VAL A 358 -18.31 -12.21 43.23
C VAL A 358 -17.06 -12.47 44.09
N GLY A 359 -17.07 -12.04 45.36
CA GLY A 359 -15.95 -12.23 46.29
C GLY A 359 -14.69 -11.41 45.97
N ILE A 360 -14.81 -10.42 45.08
CA ILE A 360 -13.72 -9.51 44.70
C ILE A 360 -14.14 -8.09 45.03
N TYR A 361 -13.32 -7.38 45.82
CA TYR A 361 -13.51 -5.96 46.09
C TYR A 361 -13.04 -5.11 44.91
N TRP A 362 -13.96 -4.36 44.30
CA TRP A 362 -13.68 -3.50 43.16
C TRP A 362 -13.35 -2.08 43.65
N SER A 363 -12.06 -1.84 43.91
CA SER A 363 -11.64 -0.52 44.38
C SER A 363 -11.85 0.56 43.29
N PRO A 364 -12.26 1.79 43.66
CA PRO A 364 -12.34 2.91 42.72
C PRO A 364 -11.06 3.15 41.93
N LEU A 365 -9.90 2.85 42.53
CA LEU A 365 -8.58 2.99 41.91
C LEU A 365 -8.37 1.99 40.77
N THR A 366 -8.77 0.72 40.92
CA THR A 366 -8.62 -0.28 39.85
C THR A 366 -9.51 0.07 38.67
N ILE A 367 -10.77 0.45 38.93
CA ILE A 367 -11.72 0.84 37.89
C ILE A 367 -11.19 2.05 37.10
N SER A 368 -10.70 3.07 37.82
CA SER A 368 -10.15 4.29 37.22
C SER A 368 -8.90 4.00 36.40
N SER A 369 -7.97 3.22 36.95
CA SER A 369 -6.71 2.86 36.25
C SER A 369 -6.98 2.08 34.97
N THR A 370 -7.85 1.06 35.01
CA THR A 370 -8.23 0.29 33.82
C THR A 370 -8.89 1.17 32.76
N SER A 371 -9.78 2.07 33.17
CA SER A 371 -10.48 2.96 32.26
C SER A 371 -9.56 3.98 31.58
N ILE A 372 -8.60 4.53 32.33
CA ILE A 372 -7.56 5.41 31.78
C ILE A 372 -6.71 4.66 30.75
N ILE A 373 -6.28 3.43 31.08
CA ILE A 373 -5.50 2.58 30.15
C ILE A 373 -6.31 2.24 28.89
N ALA A 374 -7.63 2.05 29.01
CA ALA A 374 -8.53 1.87 27.86
C ALA A 374 -8.57 3.13 26.97
N ILE A 375 -8.82 4.30 27.55
CA ILE A 375 -8.90 5.57 26.80
C ILE A 375 -7.56 5.86 26.09
N LEU A 376 -6.44 5.78 26.82
CA LEU A 376 -5.10 5.99 26.27
C LEU A 376 -4.78 4.97 25.18
N GLY A 377 -5.06 3.69 25.42
CA GLY A 377 -4.86 2.63 24.44
C GLY A 377 -5.65 2.87 23.15
N ASN A 378 -6.92 3.27 23.24
CA ASN A 378 -7.77 3.54 22.08
C ASN A 378 -7.24 4.73 21.24
N LEU A 379 -6.80 5.80 21.90
CA LEU A 379 -6.17 6.94 21.22
C LEU A 379 -4.84 6.54 20.55
N MET A 380 -4.01 5.78 21.26
CA MET A 380 -2.70 5.31 20.75
C MET A 380 -2.82 4.38 19.55
N VAL A 381 -3.89 3.59 19.43
CA VAL A 381 -4.16 2.80 18.22
C VAL A 381 -4.36 3.70 16.99
N SER A 382 -5.08 4.80 17.10
CA SER A 382 -5.23 5.72 15.96
C SER A 382 -3.94 6.51 15.70
N TYR A 383 -3.29 6.99 16.76
CA TYR A 383 -2.06 7.77 16.66
C TYR A 383 -0.93 6.98 15.99
N THR A 384 -0.62 5.77 16.48
CA THR A 384 0.43 4.90 15.90
C THR A 384 0.18 4.59 14.42
N SER A 385 -1.08 4.52 13.99
CA SER A 385 -1.43 4.31 12.58
C SER A 385 -1.11 5.54 11.72
N ALA A 386 -1.47 6.73 12.19
CA ALA A 386 -1.19 7.98 11.47
C ALA A 386 0.32 8.26 11.40
N THR A 387 1.01 8.14 12.55
CA THR A 387 2.45 8.37 12.65
C THR A 387 3.26 7.39 11.81
N SER A 388 2.83 6.13 11.66
CA SER A 388 3.59 5.18 10.83
C SER A 388 3.58 5.54 9.35
N VAL A 389 2.46 6.06 8.84
CA VAL A 389 2.35 6.51 7.45
C VAL A 389 3.20 7.74 7.22
N VAL A 390 3.15 8.71 8.14
CA VAL A 390 3.91 9.96 8.01
C VAL A 390 5.42 9.73 8.16
N ASN A 391 5.86 8.99 9.18
CA ASN A 391 7.30 8.86 9.49
C ASN A 391 8.00 7.75 8.70
N PHE A 392 7.28 6.66 8.38
CA PHE A 392 7.89 5.48 7.76
C PHE A 392 7.31 5.15 6.38
N GLY A 393 6.30 5.89 5.90
CA GLY A 393 5.70 5.65 4.57
C GLY A 393 5.02 4.30 4.41
N TYR A 394 4.69 3.59 5.50
CA TYR A 394 4.05 2.28 5.44
C TYR A 394 2.80 2.16 6.34
N VAL A 395 1.87 1.33 5.87
CA VAL A 395 0.63 0.98 6.57
C VAL A 395 0.75 -0.44 7.13
N TYR A 396 0.33 -0.66 8.38
CA TYR A 396 0.29 -2.01 8.97
C TYR A 396 -0.65 -2.94 8.19
N LYS A 397 -0.14 -4.05 7.63
CA LYS A 397 -0.91 -4.97 6.77
C LYS A 397 -1.46 -6.23 7.47
N ARG A 398 -0.99 -6.57 8.68
CA ARG A 398 -1.32 -7.86 9.36
C ARG A 398 -2.71 -7.81 10.02
N ARG A 399 -3.57 -8.82 9.77
CA ARG A 399 -4.90 -8.98 10.40
C ARG A 399 -4.77 -8.81 11.94
N GLY A 400 -5.64 -7.97 12.52
CA GLY A 400 -5.63 -7.63 13.96
C GLY A 400 -4.72 -6.45 14.36
N ILE A 401 -3.79 -6.04 13.49
CA ILE A 401 -2.84 -4.93 13.75
C ILE A 401 -3.04 -3.78 12.74
N VAL A 402 -3.91 -3.95 11.73
CA VAL A 402 -4.16 -2.98 10.65
C VAL A 402 -4.75 -1.67 11.18
N ALA A 403 -4.32 -0.55 10.59
CA ALA A 403 -4.91 0.77 10.81
C ALA A 403 -6.40 0.78 10.38
N GLY A 404 -7.31 1.22 11.24
CA GLY A 404 -8.74 1.35 10.95
C GLY A 404 -9.56 0.05 10.93
N ARG A 405 -8.96 -1.15 10.81
CA ARG A 405 -9.70 -2.42 10.98
C ARG A 405 -9.70 -2.81 12.46
N GLY A 406 -10.87 -2.72 13.09
CA GLY A 406 -11.08 -3.11 14.48
C GLY A 406 -11.69 -2.02 15.36
N ARG A 407 -11.90 -0.78 14.88
CA ARG A 407 -12.74 0.18 15.62
C ARG A 407 -14.17 -0.35 15.75
N ASP A 408 -14.71 -0.87 14.66
CA ASP A 408 -16.01 -1.54 14.60
C ASP A 408 -16.12 -2.70 15.60
N ILE A 409 -15.05 -3.50 15.74
CA ILE A 409 -14.97 -4.58 16.75
C ILE A 409 -14.98 -4.00 18.17
N ARG A 410 -14.22 -2.93 18.43
CA ARG A 410 -14.16 -2.30 19.77
C ARG A 410 -15.50 -1.70 20.15
N LEU A 411 -16.15 -0.95 19.25
CA LEU A 411 -17.48 -0.40 19.50
C LEU A 411 -18.51 -1.51 19.72
N PHE A 412 -18.43 -2.61 18.98
CA PHE A 412 -19.32 -3.76 19.17
C PHE A 412 -19.07 -4.49 20.51
N LEU A 413 -17.81 -4.59 20.95
CA LEU A 413 -17.47 -5.10 22.28
C LEU A 413 -18.08 -4.23 23.39
N LEU A 414 -18.00 -2.90 23.27
CA LEU A 414 -18.60 -1.97 24.22
C LEU A 414 -20.14 -2.07 24.21
N PHE A 415 -20.73 -2.20 23.02
CA PHE A 415 -22.15 -2.49 22.85
C PHE A 415 -22.56 -3.77 23.60
N ILE A 416 -21.85 -4.89 23.41
CA ILE A 416 -22.13 -6.14 24.13
C ILE A 416 -22.02 -5.93 25.65
N GLY A 417 -20.95 -5.28 26.12
CA GLY A 417 -20.76 -4.99 27.54
C GLY A 417 -21.91 -4.20 28.16
N GLY A 418 -22.40 -3.18 27.45
CA GLY A 418 -23.55 -2.39 27.91
C GLY A 418 -24.89 -3.11 27.80
N ILE A 419 -25.11 -3.99 26.82
CA ILE A 419 -26.31 -4.85 26.80
C ILE A 419 -26.28 -5.85 27.97
N MET A 420 -25.13 -6.47 28.21
CA MET A 420 -24.96 -7.45 29.30
C MET A 420 -25.10 -6.81 30.69
N SER A 421 -25.00 -5.47 30.79
CA SER A 421 -25.29 -4.74 32.04
C SER A 421 -26.70 -5.01 32.58
N TYR A 422 -27.64 -5.41 31.73
CA TYR A 422 -28.98 -5.88 32.13
C TYR A 422 -28.93 -7.03 33.14
N PHE A 423 -27.96 -7.94 32.98
CA PHE A 423 -27.78 -9.05 33.93
C PHE A 423 -26.96 -8.61 35.14
N HIS A 424 -25.90 -7.83 34.92
CA HIS A 424 -25.05 -7.34 36.00
C HIS A 424 -24.18 -6.14 35.54
N PRO A 425 -24.07 -5.04 36.31
CA PRO A 425 -23.30 -3.86 35.90
C PRO A 425 -21.81 -4.12 35.63
N ILE A 426 -21.23 -5.16 36.26
CA ILE A 426 -19.83 -5.58 36.07
C ILE A 426 -19.44 -5.81 34.59
N TYR A 427 -20.39 -6.18 33.73
CA TYR A 427 -20.07 -6.44 32.31
C TYR A 427 -19.62 -5.20 31.55
N VAL A 428 -20.03 -4.00 31.98
CA VAL A 428 -19.52 -2.73 31.43
C VAL A 428 -18.04 -2.59 31.74
N PHE A 429 -17.65 -2.86 32.99
CA PHE A 429 -16.26 -2.82 33.41
C PHE A 429 -15.42 -3.89 32.72
N LEU A 430 -15.93 -5.12 32.58
CA LEU A 430 -15.25 -6.18 31.84
C LEU A 430 -14.99 -5.80 30.38
N ALA A 431 -15.95 -5.14 29.73
CA ALA A 431 -15.73 -4.63 28.38
C ALA A 431 -14.61 -3.58 28.33
N LEU A 432 -14.54 -2.65 29.30
CA LEU A 432 -13.44 -1.69 29.42
C LEU A 432 -12.08 -2.38 29.66
N LEU A 433 -12.04 -3.41 30.49
CA LEU A 433 -10.84 -4.21 30.75
C LEU A 433 -10.33 -4.91 29.49
N VAL A 434 -11.23 -5.58 28.74
CA VAL A 434 -10.89 -6.22 27.47
C VAL A 434 -10.42 -5.18 26.46
N MET A 435 -11.06 -4.01 26.42
CA MET A 435 -10.65 -2.89 25.59
C MET A 435 -9.21 -2.47 25.91
N ALA A 436 -8.92 -2.20 27.20
CA ALA A 436 -7.61 -1.81 27.69
C ALA A 436 -6.52 -2.80 27.27
N LEU A 437 -6.74 -4.09 27.50
CA LEU A 437 -5.79 -5.14 27.12
C LEU A 437 -5.60 -5.18 25.59
N GLN A 438 -6.70 -5.24 24.84
CA GLN A 438 -6.68 -5.38 23.39
C GLN A 438 -5.93 -4.22 22.73
N THR A 439 -6.23 -2.97 23.07
CA THR A 439 -5.59 -1.83 22.41
C THR A 439 -4.12 -1.69 22.75
N ASN A 440 -3.73 -1.95 24.00
CA ASN A 440 -2.33 -1.82 24.40
C ASN A 440 -1.47 -2.95 23.82
N ILE A 441 -2.00 -4.18 23.71
CA ILE A 441 -1.33 -5.27 22.97
C ILE A 441 -1.11 -4.88 21.50
N ILE A 442 -2.11 -4.25 20.85
CA ILE A 442 -1.97 -3.76 19.47
C ILE A 442 -0.88 -2.69 19.37
N VAL A 443 -0.87 -1.72 20.28
CA VAL A 443 0.13 -0.63 20.30
C VAL A 443 1.55 -1.17 20.48
N ILE A 444 1.76 -2.08 21.45
CA ILE A 444 3.06 -2.74 21.68
C ILE A 444 3.49 -3.52 20.44
N SER A 445 2.57 -4.28 19.83
CA SER A 445 2.84 -5.05 18.61
C SER A 445 3.27 -4.13 17.45
N ARG A 446 2.59 -3.00 17.28
CA ARG A 446 2.93 -1.98 16.26
C ARG A 446 4.27 -1.33 16.54
N PHE A 447 4.56 -1.02 17.79
CA PHE A 447 5.85 -0.48 18.20
C PHE A 447 6.99 -1.43 17.82
N ILE A 448 6.89 -2.71 18.21
CA ILE A 448 7.89 -3.75 17.86
C ILE A 448 8.04 -3.89 16.35
N LEU A 449 6.95 -3.88 15.58
CA LEU A 449 7.00 -3.94 14.12
C LEU A 449 7.70 -2.72 13.51
N SER A 450 7.41 -1.52 14.02
CA SER A 450 8.02 -0.28 13.54
C SER A 450 9.51 -0.23 13.88
N TRP A 451 9.88 -0.67 15.08
CA TRP A 451 11.27 -0.84 15.49
C TRP A 451 12.04 -1.81 14.58
N ARG A 452 11.42 -2.97 14.27
CA ARG A 452 11.99 -3.96 13.32
C ARG A 452 12.10 -3.44 11.90
N TYR A 453 11.19 -2.57 11.47
CA TYR A 453 11.24 -1.93 10.17
C TYR A 453 12.42 -0.94 10.11
N PHE A 454 12.50 -0.03 11.08
CA PHE A 454 13.57 0.97 11.17
C PHE A 454 14.96 0.33 11.25
N THR A 455 15.15 -0.67 12.12
CA THR A 455 16.44 -1.36 12.25
C THR A 455 16.90 -2.03 10.95
N LYS A 456 15.99 -2.66 10.21
CA LYS A 456 16.31 -3.25 8.89
C LYS A 456 16.61 -2.18 7.84
N GLU A 457 15.85 -1.09 7.81
CA GLU A 457 16.05 0.02 6.89
C GLU A 457 17.46 0.62 7.03
N THR A 458 17.90 0.87 8.27
CA THR A 458 19.24 1.41 8.55
C THR A 458 20.35 0.46 8.09
N THR A 459 20.21 -0.85 8.32
CA THR A 459 21.20 -1.83 7.86
C THR A 459 21.27 -1.94 6.33
N PHE A 460 20.13 -1.93 5.64
CA PHE A 460 20.12 -1.96 4.18
C PHE A 460 20.64 -0.64 3.57
N ARG A 461 20.25 0.51 4.09
CA ARG A 461 20.82 1.81 3.65
C ARG A 461 22.34 1.89 3.82
N MET A 462 22.88 1.35 4.91
CA MET A 462 24.33 1.25 5.11
C MET A 462 24.98 0.45 3.97
N ILE A 463 24.45 -0.74 3.67
CA ILE A 463 25.02 -1.67 2.68
C ILE A 463 24.91 -1.15 1.25
N GLY A 464 23.83 -0.45 0.91
CA GLY A 464 23.68 0.13 -0.44
C GLY A 464 24.60 1.31 -0.74
N ARG A 465 25.30 1.86 0.27
CA ARG A 465 26.26 2.97 0.12
C ARG A 465 27.71 2.52 0.05
N ILE A 466 27.96 1.22 0.17
CA ILE A 466 29.31 0.64 0.22
C ILE A 466 29.96 0.73 -1.15
N LYS A 467 31.21 1.22 -1.16
CA LYS A 467 32.02 1.39 -2.37
C LYS A 467 33.20 0.43 -2.42
N ALA A 468 33.58 -0.15 -1.29
CA ALA A 468 34.68 -1.11 -1.22
C ALA A 468 34.47 -2.17 -0.14
N ILE A 469 35.02 -3.36 -0.40
CA ILE A 469 35.06 -4.47 0.53
C ILE A 469 36.51 -4.94 0.64
N ILE A 470 36.99 -5.02 1.88
CA ILE A 470 38.30 -5.54 2.21
C ILE A 470 38.06 -6.92 2.85
N PHE A 471 38.69 -7.95 2.31
CA PHE A 471 38.61 -9.31 2.83
C PHE A 471 39.88 -9.64 3.60
N ASP A 472 39.72 -10.27 4.76
CA ASP A 472 40.79 -11.08 5.32
C ASP A 472 41.05 -12.30 4.42
N PHE A 473 42.24 -12.87 4.50
CA PHE A 473 42.62 -13.99 3.63
C PHE A 473 42.33 -15.35 4.28
N ASP A 474 43.03 -15.65 5.37
CA ASP A 474 42.96 -16.94 6.04
C ASP A 474 41.59 -17.13 6.71
N GLY A 475 40.93 -18.26 6.47
CA GLY A 475 39.60 -18.55 7.05
C GLY A 475 38.42 -17.81 6.41
N THR A 476 38.70 -16.69 5.75
CA THR A 476 37.72 -15.89 5.00
C THR A 476 37.67 -16.28 3.52
N LEU A 477 38.77 -16.15 2.78
CA LEU A 477 38.90 -16.52 1.37
C LEU A 477 39.53 -17.90 1.16
N ALA A 478 40.57 -18.24 1.92
CA ALA A 478 41.27 -19.50 1.81
C ALA A 478 40.90 -20.46 2.95
N ASN A 479 40.71 -21.75 2.65
CA ASN A 479 40.41 -22.76 3.66
C ASN A 479 41.69 -23.26 4.37
N THR A 480 42.46 -22.33 4.92
CA THR A 480 43.78 -22.57 5.52
C THR A 480 43.73 -22.76 7.03
N MET A 481 42.67 -22.31 7.70
CA MET A 481 42.59 -22.33 9.16
C MET A 481 42.70 -23.70 9.84
N PRO A 482 42.13 -24.80 9.30
CA PRO A 482 42.35 -26.12 9.87
C PRO A 482 43.84 -26.50 9.93
N PHE A 483 44.55 -26.29 8.80
CA PHE A 483 45.99 -26.52 8.69
C PHE A 483 46.81 -25.59 9.58
N LEU A 484 46.56 -24.29 9.53
CA LEU A 484 47.30 -23.31 10.32
C LEU A 484 47.10 -23.54 11.83
N THR A 485 45.90 -23.94 12.24
CA THR A 485 45.61 -24.30 13.64
C THR A 485 46.38 -25.54 14.05
N GLU A 486 46.40 -26.59 13.23
CA GLU A 486 47.15 -27.82 13.55
C GLU A 486 48.65 -27.56 13.62
N LEU A 487 49.19 -26.82 12.65
CA LEU A 487 50.60 -26.43 12.62
C LEU A 487 51.00 -25.60 13.84
N ALA A 488 50.20 -24.59 14.18
CA ALA A 488 50.42 -23.74 15.34
C ALA A 488 50.36 -24.54 16.64
N VAL A 489 49.33 -25.38 16.81
CA VAL A 489 49.17 -26.22 18.00
C VAL A 489 50.36 -27.16 18.15
N LYS A 490 50.80 -27.83 17.07
CA LYS A 490 51.97 -28.73 17.10
C LYS A 490 53.25 -28.01 17.52
N LEU A 491 53.50 -26.83 16.96
CA LEU A 491 54.68 -26.04 17.30
C LEU A 491 54.62 -25.49 18.71
N ILE A 492 53.44 -25.06 19.17
CA ILE A 492 53.24 -24.57 20.53
C ILE A 492 53.45 -25.70 21.54
N THR A 493 52.78 -26.85 21.38
CA THR A 493 52.90 -27.96 22.33
C THR A 493 54.29 -28.61 22.35
N ALA A 494 55.05 -28.48 21.26
CA ALA A 494 56.42 -29.01 21.19
C ALA A 494 57.47 -28.09 21.86
N ASN A 495 57.14 -26.82 22.10
CA ASN A 495 58.10 -25.83 22.59
C ASN A 495 57.65 -25.08 23.86
N TYR A 496 56.38 -25.23 24.26
CA TYR A 496 55.80 -24.64 25.46
C TYR A 496 55.01 -25.70 26.23
N ASP A 497 55.08 -25.64 27.55
CA ASP A 497 54.44 -26.60 28.45
C ASP A 497 52.95 -26.28 28.64
N ILE A 498 52.13 -26.53 27.62
CA ILE A 498 50.67 -26.40 27.69
C ILE A 498 49.96 -27.54 26.94
N SER A 499 48.71 -27.83 27.34
CA SER A 499 47.91 -28.87 26.68
C SER A 499 47.53 -28.50 25.25
N LYS A 500 47.20 -29.52 24.45
CA LYS A 500 46.74 -29.36 23.07
C LYS A 500 45.45 -28.54 22.99
N GLU A 501 44.50 -28.73 23.90
CA GLU A 501 43.26 -27.94 23.91
C GLU A 501 43.54 -26.47 24.23
N GLU A 502 44.40 -26.20 25.21
CA GLU A 502 44.72 -24.84 25.62
C GLU A 502 45.52 -24.09 24.56
N ALA A 503 46.48 -24.76 23.90
CA ALA A 503 47.21 -24.21 22.76
C ALA A 503 46.27 -23.82 21.63
N LYS A 504 45.31 -24.70 21.31
CA LYS A 504 44.30 -24.45 20.27
C LYS A 504 43.40 -23.26 20.63
N ARG A 505 42.93 -23.18 21.88
CA ARG A 505 42.07 -22.09 22.35
C ARG A 505 42.80 -20.75 22.26
N ARG A 506 44.01 -20.64 22.83
CA ARG A 506 44.80 -19.39 22.84
C ARG A 506 45.22 -18.96 21.43
N TYR A 507 45.55 -19.91 20.56
CA TYR A 507 45.81 -19.61 19.15
C TYR A 507 44.57 -18.99 18.49
N LEU A 508 43.41 -19.66 18.57
CA LEU A 508 42.17 -19.18 17.94
C LEU A 508 41.73 -17.81 18.48
N GLU A 509 41.84 -17.57 19.78
CA GLU A 509 41.53 -16.26 20.40
C GLU A 509 42.47 -15.13 19.95
N THR A 510 43.68 -15.47 19.50
CA THR A 510 44.68 -14.50 19.06
C THR A 510 44.79 -14.35 17.55
N THR A 511 44.04 -15.14 16.76
CA THR A 511 43.94 -15.04 15.29
C THR A 511 43.62 -13.63 14.82
N GLY A 512 44.11 -13.28 13.63
CA GLY A 512 43.95 -11.95 13.03
C GLY A 512 45.25 -11.13 12.96
N VAL A 513 46.25 -11.46 13.78
CA VAL A 513 47.62 -10.88 13.72
C VAL A 513 48.66 -11.91 13.27
N ASP A 514 49.87 -11.49 12.93
CA ASP A 514 50.96 -12.39 12.54
C ASP A 514 51.38 -13.34 13.68
N PHE A 515 51.90 -14.53 13.34
CA PHE A 515 52.13 -15.59 14.33
C PHE A 515 53.19 -15.21 15.37
N ALA A 516 54.20 -14.41 15.01
CA ALA A 516 55.17 -13.88 15.97
C ALA A 516 54.48 -13.00 17.03
N SER A 517 53.60 -12.09 16.60
CA SER A 517 52.79 -11.26 17.50
C SER A 517 51.80 -12.09 18.34
N GLN A 518 51.31 -13.22 17.81
CA GLN A 518 50.49 -14.16 18.60
C GLN A 518 51.30 -14.83 19.70
N LEU A 519 52.49 -15.38 19.38
CA LEU A 519 53.37 -16.00 20.37
C LEU A 519 53.76 -15.01 21.46
N GLU A 520 54.08 -13.77 21.12
CA GLU A 520 54.41 -12.74 22.11
C GLU A 520 53.22 -12.39 23.02
N SER A 521 52.00 -12.43 22.48
CA SER A 521 50.78 -12.23 23.27
C SER A 521 50.42 -13.43 24.15
N ILE A 522 50.77 -14.65 23.74
CA ILE A 522 50.44 -15.89 24.46
C ILE A 522 51.52 -16.22 25.50
N PHE A 523 52.79 -15.98 25.15
CA PHE A 523 54.00 -16.27 25.91
C PHE A 523 54.96 -15.07 25.87
N PRO A 524 54.70 -14.01 26.65
CA PRO A 524 55.50 -12.79 26.62
C PRO A 524 56.98 -13.01 26.96
N ASN A 525 57.88 -12.34 26.25
CA ASN A 525 59.33 -12.32 26.43
C ASN A 525 60.02 -13.70 26.39
N HIS A 526 59.38 -14.71 25.81
CA HIS A 526 59.96 -16.05 25.77
C HIS A 526 61.07 -16.15 24.69
N PRO A 527 62.28 -16.64 25.02
CA PRO A 527 63.47 -16.53 24.15
C PRO A 527 63.31 -17.27 22.81
N ASN A 528 62.46 -18.30 22.77
CA ASN A 528 62.24 -19.11 21.56
C ASN A 528 61.15 -18.56 20.62
N ASN A 529 60.43 -17.49 20.99
CA ASN A 529 59.29 -16.96 20.20
C ASN A 529 59.68 -16.70 18.74
N GLN A 530 60.80 -16.04 18.50
CA GLN A 530 61.25 -15.71 17.14
C GLN A 530 61.61 -16.95 16.32
N LYS A 531 62.29 -17.92 16.93
CA LYS A 531 62.70 -19.17 16.27
C LYS A 531 61.46 -20.01 15.89
N ILE A 532 60.49 -20.11 16.78
CA ILE A 532 59.25 -20.87 16.56
C ILE A 532 58.39 -20.17 15.51
N ALA A 533 58.34 -18.84 15.53
CA ALA A 533 57.65 -18.06 14.50
C ALA A 533 58.28 -18.27 13.11
N ALA A 534 59.61 -18.29 13.02
CA ALA A 534 60.29 -18.59 11.76
C ALA A 534 59.96 -20.00 11.23
N GLY A 535 59.98 -21.01 12.11
CA GLY A 535 59.62 -22.39 11.75
C GLY A 535 58.15 -22.56 11.34
N PHE A 536 57.24 -21.76 11.89
CA PHE A 536 55.85 -21.72 11.42
C PHE A 536 55.75 -21.14 10.01
N GLU A 537 56.44 -20.04 9.71
CA GLU A 537 56.41 -19.41 8.40
C GLU A 537 57.04 -20.29 7.30
N GLU A 538 58.10 -21.04 7.62
CA GLU A 538 58.73 -22.00 6.72
C GLU A 538 57.78 -23.16 6.37
N ARG A 539 57.24 -23.87 7.38
CA ARG A 539 56.30 -24.98 7.18
C ARG A 539 54.98 -24.54 6.56
N LYS A 540 54.56 -23.29 6.83
CA LYS A 540 53.41 -22.69 6.16
C LYS A 540 53.66 -22.55 4.66
N LEU A 541 54.84 -22.09 4.25
CA LEU A 541 55.17 -21.93 2.83
C LEU A 541 55.14 -23.26 2.06
N GLU A 542 55.54 -24.36 2.72
CA GLU A 542 55.59 -25.70 2.11
C GLU A 542 54.21 -26.21 1.68
N SER A 543 53.15 -25.96 2.47
CA SER A 543 51.84 -26.61 2.26
C SER A 543 50.67 -25.65 2.08
N ILE A 544 50.84 -24.32 2.25
CA ILE A 544 49.72 -23.37 2.12
C ILE A 544 49.07 -23.41 0.73
N PHE A 545 49.83 -23.70 -0.32
CA PHE A 545 49.33 -23.76 -1.70
C PHE A 545 48.46 -24.99 -1.99
N ASP A 546 48.53 -26.03 -1.16
CA ASP A 546 47.72 -27.25 -1.31
C ASP A 546 46.29 -27.08 -0.79
N HIS A 547 46.02 -26.01 -0.05
CA HIS A 547 44.71 -25.72 0.50
C HIS A 547 43.88 -24.86 -0.45
N PRO A 548 42.64 -25.24 -0.79
CA PRO A 548 41.83 -24.52 -1.78
C PRO A 548 41.22 -23.22 -1.21
N VAL A 549 40.89 -22.31 -2.12
CA VAL A 549 39.94 -21.22 -1.83
C VAL A 549 38.55 -21.80 -1.53
N PHE A 550 37.75 -21.10 -0.73
CA PHE A 550 36.37 -21.54 -0.53
C PHE A 550 35.59 -21.51 -1.86
N PRO A 551 34.71 -22.49 -2.15
CA PRO A 551 34.02 -22.59 -3.44
C PRO A 551 33.25 -21.33 -3.86
N ASN A 552 32.82 -20.52 -2.90
CA ASN A 552 32.02 -19.32 -3.12
C ASN A 552 32.83 -18.03 -3.30
N VAL A 553 34.17 -18.07 -3.25
CA VAL A 553 35.03 -16.88 -3.38
C VAL A 553 34.92 -16.26 -4.76
N ILE A 554 35.20 -17.02 -5.81
CA ILE A 554 35.16 -16.52 -7.20
C ILE A 554 33.77 -15.95 -7.55
N PRO A 555 32.65 -16.65 -7.28
CA PRO A 555 31.32 -16.07 -7.49
C PRO A 555 31.09 -14.75 -6.72
N THR A 556 31.59 -14.66 -5.49
CA THR A 556 31.42 -13.47 -4.64
C THR A 556 32.22 -12.28 -5.17
N LEU A 557 33.48 -12.48 -5.56
CA LEU A 557 34.31 -11.42 -6.14
C LEU A 557 33.76 -10.95 -7.49
N LYS A 558 33.31 -11.87 -8.35
CA LYS A 558 32.62 -11.53 -9.62
C LYS A 558 31.35 -10.70 -9.36
N TYR A 559 30.57 -11.06 -8.35
CA TYR A 559 29.37 -10.31 -7.96
C TYR A 559 29.72 -8.85 -7.61
N PHE A 560 30.67 -8.62 -6.70
CA PHE A 560 31.03 -7.26 -6.30
C PHE A 560 31.64 -6.43 -7.44
N ARG A 561 32.45 -7.06 -8.30
CA ARG A 561 32.97 -6.41 -9.50
C ARG A 561 31.85 -5.97 -10.45
N SER A 562 30.84 -6.81 -10.67
CA SER A 562 29.66 -6.45 -11.49
C SER A 562 28.85 -5.27 -10.94
N LYS A 563 29.02 -4.97 -9.65
CA LYS A 563 28.39 -3.84 -8.94
C LYS A 563 29.29 -2.61 -8.83
N ASN A 564 30.46 -2.62 -9.47
CA ASN A 564 31.47 -1.57 -9.37
C ASN A 564 31.89 -1.30 -7.90
N ILE A 565 31.87 -2.34 -7.06
CA ILE A 565 32.37 -2.29 -5.68
C ILE A 565 33.81 -2.79 -5.70
N LYS A 566 34.73 -1.99 -5.18
CA LYS A 566 36.15 -2.34 -5.13
C LYS A 566 36.40 -3.47 -4.16
N THR A 567 37.30 -4.38 -4.49
CA THR A 567 37.62 -5.55 -3.65
C THR A 567 39.11 -5.63 -3.35
N PHE A 568 39.46 -5.78 -2.07
CA PHE A 568 40.84 -5.83 -1.61
C PHE A 568 41.07 -7.04 -0.72
N ILE A 569 42.32 -7.49 -0.61
CA ILE A 569 42.77 -8.42 0.43
C ILE A 569 43.67 -7.66 1.42
N CYS A 570 43.43 -7.83 2.72
CA CYS A 570 44.33 -7.44 3.79
C CYS A 570 44.62 -8.66 4.66
N SER A 571 45.89 -9.04 4.79
CA SER A 571 46.25 -10.27 5.48
C SER A 571 47.55 -10.13 6.27
N SER A 572 47.65 -10.97 7.30
CA SER A 572 48.83 -11.15 8.14
C SER A 572 49.81 -12.17 7.54
N THR A 573 49.48 -12.81 6.42
CA THR A 573 50.37 -13.69 5.66
C THR A 573 51.32 -12.87 4.77
N LYS A 574 52.57 -13.31 4.60
CA LYS A 574 53.59 -12.57 3.81
C LYS A 574 53.11 -12.24 2.40
N GLN A 575 53.44 -11.05 1.91
CA GLN A 575 53.01 -10.54 0.60
C GLN A 575 53.26 -11.52 -0.56
N GLU A 576 54.46 -12.08 -0.65
CA GLU A 576 54.87 -12.98 -1.73
C GLU A 576 54.01 -14.25 -1.80
N ILE A 577 53.65 -14.78 -0.63
CA ILE A 577 52.81 -15.98 -0.50
C ILE A 577 51.41 -15.70 -1.02
N ILE A 578 50.81 -14.58 -0.61
CA ILE A 578 49.42 -14.27 -1.00
C ILE A 578 49.32 -13.94 -2.48
N ILE A 579 50.27 -13.18 -3.04
CA ILE A 579 50.30 -12.88 -4.48
C ILE A 579 50.35 -14.21 -5.25
N LYS A 580 51.32 -15.07 -4.95
CA LYS A 580 51.49 -16.36 -5.63
C LYS A 580 50.25 -17.24 -5.48
N TYR A 581 49.67 -17.30 -4.28
CA TYR A 581 48.47 -18.08 -4.01
C TYR A 581 47.26 -17.56 -4.81
N CYS A 582 47.07 -16.24 -4.86
CA CYS A 582 45.97 -15.62 -5.59
C CYS A 582 46.07 -15.86 -7.10
N GLN A 583 47.30 -15.82 -7.66
CA GLN A 583 47.58 -16.14 -9.06
C GLN A 583 47.27 -17.60 -9.39
N LEU A 584 47.75 -18.54 -8.57
CA LEU A 584 47.48 -19.98 -8.76
C LEU A 584 45.98 -20.29 -8.75
N ASN A 585 45.22 -19.60 -7.89
CA ASN A 585 43.77 -19.76 -7.77
C ASN A 585 42.95 -18.83 -8.68
N LYS A 586 43.60 -18.01 -9.53
CA LYS A 586 42.96 -17.08 -10.48
C LYS A 586 41.97 -16.08 -9.83
N ILE A 587 42.24 -15.67 -8.59
CA ILE A 587 41.44 -14.66 -7.88
C ILE A 587 42.06 -13.27 -7.91
N ASP A 588 43.36 -13.17 -8.23
CA ASP A 588 44.11 -11.93 -8.38
C ASP A 588 43.47 -10.99 -9.40
N ILE A 589 43.04 -11.53 -10.54
CA ILE A 589 42.39 -10.76 -11.61
C ILE A 589 41.03 -10.18 -11.19
N LEU A 590 40.43 -10.64 -10.08
CA LEU A 590 39.12 -10.22 -9.57
C LEU A 590 39.21 -9.21 -8.42
N LEU A 591 40.43 -8.80 -8.04
CA LEU A 591 40.70 -7.88 -6.93
C LEU A 591 41.30 -6.59 -7.48
N ASP A 592 40.97 -5.46 -6.85
CA ASP A 592 41.60 -4.17 -7.15
C ASP A 592 43.06 -4.13 -6.63
N ASN A 593 43.34 -4.78 -5.50
CA ASN A 593 44.69 -4.92 -4.96
C ASN A 593 44.78 -6.01 -3.87
N ILE A 594 46.01 -6.46 -3.59
CA ILE A 594 46.31 -7.52 -2.61
C ILE A 594 47.41 -7.04 -1.67
N PHE A 595 47.13 -6.99 -0.38
CA PHE A 595 48.08 -6.57 0.64
C PHE A 595 48.32 -7.70 1.66
N GLY A 596 49.54 -8.20 1.66
CA GLY A 596 50.05 -9.10 2.69
C GLY A 596 51.01 -8.40 3.63
N HIS A 597 51.45 -9.14 4.64
CA HIS A 597 52.38 -8.67 5.65
C HIS A 597 53.75 -8.32 5.05
N LYS A 598 54.28 -7.15 5.43
CA LYS A 598 55.67 -6.72 5.26
C LYS A 598 56.14 -6.04 6.55
N PRO A 599 57.46 -5.95 6.81
CA PRO A 599 57.97 -5.12 7.89
C PRO A 599 57.37 -3.70 7.82
N ASN A 600 56.82 -3.22 8.94
CA ASN A 600 56.14 -1.91 9.07
C ASN A 600 54.86 -1.71 8.22
N PHE A 601 54.32 -2.76 7.60
CA PHE A 601 53.08 -2.70 6.81
C PHE A 601 52.10 -3.81 7.21
N LYS A 602 51.58 -3.70 8.44
CA LYS A 602 50.57 -4.63 9.00
C LYS A 602 49.17 -4.23 8.53
N LYS A 603 48.16 -5.05 8.85
CA LYS A 603 46.74 -4.84 8.45
C LYS A 603 46.23 -3.40 8.63
N GLY A 604 46.72 -2.67 9.63
CA GLY A 604 46.31 -1.27 9.86
C GLY A 604 46.82 -0.31 8.85
N GLN A 605 48.11 -0.38 8.60
CA GLN A 605 48.77 0.39 7.56
C GLN A 605 48.21 0.01 6.19
N GLN A 606 47.87 -1.27 5.97
CA GLN A 606 47.22 -1.72 4.74
C GLN A 606 45.86 -1.05 4.54
N ILE A 607 44.99 -1.04 5.55
CA ILE A 607 43.67 -0.39 5.48
C ILE A 607 43.80 1.13 5.32
N ASP A 608 44.68 1.78 6.10
CA ASP A 608 44.92 3.22 6.00
C ASP A 608 45.38 3.60 4.58
N PHE A 609 46.29 2.81 4.01
CA PHE A 609 46.74 2.97 2.63
C PHE A 609 45.59 2.82 1.65
N ILE A 610 44.73 1.80 1.79
CA ILE A 610 43.56 1.62 0.92
C ILE A 610 42.63 2.85 0.97
N LEU A 611 42.31 3.31 2.18
CA LEU A 611 41.42 4.46 2.38
C LEU A 611 41.98 5.73 1.72
N GLN A 612 43.27 6.00 1.92
CA GLN A 612 43.93 7.19 1.39
C GLN A 612 44.16 7.10 -0.12
N HIS A 613 44.79 6.02 -0.59
CA HIS A 613 45.19 5.85 -2.00
C HIS A 613 43.97 5.78 -2.93
N TYR A 614 42.91 5.08 -2.52
CA TYR A 614 41.69 4.94 -3.32
C TYR A 614 40.61 5.98 -2.98
N LYS A 615 40.93 6.96 -2.11
CA LYS A 615 40.02 8.05 -1.69
C LYS A 615 38.66 7.54 -1.20
N LEU A 616 38.70 6.52 -0.34
CA LEU A 616 37.50 5.87 0.22
C LEU A 616 37.18 6.43 1.60
N GLN A 617 35.90 6.73 1.83
CA GLN A 617 35.42 7.15 3.15
C GLN A 617 35.20 5.91 4.04
N PRO A 618 35.63 5.91 5.32
CA PRO A 618 35.55 4.73 6.19
C PRO A 618 34.14 4.13 6.31
N ASP A 619 33.09 4.96 6.37
CA ASP A 619 31.68 4.56 6.45
C ASP A 619 31.16 3.85 5.18
N LYS A 620 31.93 3.89 4.08
CA LYS A 620 31.62 3.25 2.80
C LYS A 620 32.47 2.01 2.53
N VAL A 621 33.25 1.56 3.52
CA VAL A 621 34.09 0.37 3.42
C VAL A 621 33.59 -0.67 4.42
N ILE A 622 33.57 -1.94 3.99
CA ILE A 622 33.33 -3.08 4.87
C ILE A 622 34.59 -3.94 4.93
N PHE A 623 35.03 -4.29 6.14
CA PHE A 623 35.98 -5.36 6.39
C PHE A 623 35.23 -6.67 6.68
N VAL A 624 35.61 -7.74 5.97
CA VAL A 624 35.02 -9.07 6.09
C VAL A 624 36.09 -10.02 6.59
N ALA A 625 35.93 -10.55 7.80
CA ALA A 625 36.88 -11.49 8.41
C ALA A 625 36.17 -12.50 9.31
N ASP A 626 36.85 -13.55 9.74
CA ASP A 626 36.34 -14.57 10.64
C ASP A 626 36.93 -14.51 12.07
N SER A 627 37.83 -13.57 12.36
CA SER A 627 38.39 -13.32 13.70
C SER A 627 37.64 -12.23 14.49
N LEU A 628 37.58 -12.39 15.82
CA LEU A 628 37.11 -11.36 16.74
C LEU A 628 38.09 -10.19 16.93
N LYS A 629 39.40 -10.38 16.68
CA LYS A 629 40.38 -9.28 16.71
C LYS A 629 40.23 -8.35 15.51
N ASP A 630 39.93 -8.92 14.34
CA ASP A 630 39.63 -8.14 13.14
C ASP A 630 38.37 -7.25 13.33
N CYS A 631 37.42 -7.70 14.15
CA CYS A 631 36.25 -6.90 14.55
C CYS A 631 36.65 -5.69 15.41
N ASP A 632 37.51 -5.89 16.41
CA ASP A 632 38.00 -4.79 17.26
C ASP A 632 38.80 -3.80 16.42
N PHE A 633 39.67 -4.33 15.58
CA PHE A 633 40.52 -3.57 14.68
C PHE A 633 39.75 -2.65 13.72
N SER A 634 38.65 -3.16 13.17
CA SER A 634 37.80 -2.39 12.25
C SER A 634 37.16 -1.19 12.94
N ARG A 635 36.87 -1.28 14.24
CA ARG A 635 36.30 -0.18 15.02
C ARG A 635 37.28 0.95 15.21
N ASP A 636 38.53 0.62 15.52
CA ASP A 636 39.61 1.59 15.65
C ASP A 636 39.79 2.38 14.34
N LYS A 637 39.62 1.71 13.20
CA LYS A 637 39.67 2.30 11.86
C LYS A 637 38.37 2.97 11.39
N ARG A 638 37.30 2.93 12.21
CA ARG A 638 35.96 3.46 11.89
C ARG A 638 35.37 2.94 10.58
N ILE A 639 35.73 1.71 10.18
CA ILE A 639 35.15 1.03 9.02
C ILE A 639 34.08 0.04 9.47
N ASN A 640 33.13 -0.27 8.59
CA ASN A 640 32.10 -1.25 8.91
C ASN A 640 32.71 -2.67 8.94
N PHE A 641 32.18 -3.57 9.77
CA PHE A 641 32.67 -4.93 9.89
C PHE A 641 31.54 -5.96 9.72
N ILE A 642 31.81 -7.02 8.98
CA ILE A 642 30.94 -8.20 8.88
C ILE A 642 31.75 -9.46 9.18
N GLY A 643 31.37 -10.15 10.26
CA GLY A 643 32.00 -11.41 10.65
C GLY A 643 31.52 -12.60 9.80
N ILE A 644 32.43 -13.47 9.39
CA ILE A 644 32.10 -14.79 8.84
C ILE A 644 32.13 -15.81 9.98
N ALA A 645 30.96 -16.36 10.31
CA ALA A 645 30.79 -17.30 11.41
C ALA A 645 31.25 -18.72 11.04
N LYS A 646 32.57 -18.91 10.91
CA LYS A 646 33.25 -20.21 10.71
C LYS A 646 34.02 -20.63 11.95
N ILE A 647 34.97 -19.79 12.41
CA ILE A 647 35.75 -20.04 13.63
C ILE A 647 34.89 -19.76 14.87
N PHE A 648 34.23 -18.60 14.87
CA PHE A 648 33.37 -18.16 15.97
C PHE A 648 31.89 -18.20 15.58
N GLU A 649 31.02 -18.48 16.55
CA GLU A 649 29.58 -18.43 16.33
C GLU A 649 29.08 -17.00 16.07
N LYS A 650 27.94 -16.87 15.37
CA LYS A 650 27.28 -15.57 15.15
C LYS A 650 27.05 -14.79 16.47
N LYS A 651 26.75 -15.50 17.57
CA LYS A 651 26.56 -14.90 18.90
C LYS A 651 27.80 -14.17 19.41
N ALA A 652 29.00 -14.65 19.09
CA ALA A 652 30.25 -14.02 19.52
C ALA A 652 30.44 -12.63 18.86
N PHE A 653 30.20 -12.54 17.54
CA PHE A 653 30.22 -11.26 16.83
C PHE A 653 29.09 -10.32 17.29
N GLN A 654 27.89 -10.85 17.54
CA GLN A 654 26.75 -10.07 18.04
C GLN A 654 27.01 -9.47 19.43
N LYS A 655 27.65 -10.22 20.35
CA LYS A 655 28.05 -9.71 21.67
C LYS A 655 28.99 -8.52 21.55
N LYS A 656 29.87 -8.51 20.54
CA LYS A 656 30.69 -7.35 20.27
C LYS A 656 29.88 -6.21 19.66
N GLY A 657 28.79 -6.48 18.95
CA GLY A 657 27.96 -5.48 18.25
C GLY A 657 28.20 -5.46 16.75
N ALA A 658 28.71 -6.55 16.18
CA ALA A 658 28.96 -6.72 14.75
C ALA A 658 27.91 -7.60 14.07
N LEU A 659 27.61 -7.28 12.81
CA LEU A 659 26.82 -8.14 11.92
C LEU A 659 27.65 -9.38 11.55
N SER A 660 26.98 -10.52 11.34
CA SER A 660 27.66 -11.75 10.94
C SER A 660 26.84 -12.61 9.98
N VAL A 661 27.55 -13.25 9.06
CA VAL A 661 27.02 -14.16 8.03
C VAL A 661 27.70 -15.53 8.17
N ARG A 662 27.06 -16.61 7.73
CA ARG A 662 27.63 -17.97 7.77
C ARG A 662 28.59 -18.22 6.60
N SER A 663 28.47 -17.47 5.51
CA SER A 663 29.30 -17.65 4.31
C SER A 663 29.31 -16.39 3.43
N LEU A 664 30.25 -16.36 2.49
CA LEU A 664 30.31 -15.34 1.43
C LEU A 664 29.05 -15.34 0.54
N THR A 665 28.37 -16.48 0.38
CA THR A 665 27.09 -16.55 -0.33
C THR A 665 25.96 -15.84 0.43
N GLU A 666 25.95 -15.94 1.76
CA GLU A 666 24.98 -15.19 2.57
C GLU A 666 25.27 -13.69 2.51
N LEU A 667 26.56 -13.29 2.44
CA LEU A 667 26.98 -11.91 2.22
C LEU A 667 26.41 -11.33 0.92
N THR A 668 26.60 -11.98 -0.23
CA THR A 668 26.07 -11.49 -1.52
C THR A 668 24.55 -11.47 -1.57
N LYS A 669 23.87 -12.46 -0.97
CA LYS A 669 22.40 -12.45 -0.79
C LYS A 669 21.93 -11.25 0.04
N PHE A 670 22.71 -10.85 1.04
CA PHE A 670 22.40 -9.72 1.89
C PHE A 670 22.49 -8.39 1.13
N PHE A 671 23.52 -8.21 0.29
CA PHE A 671 23.64 -7.08 -0.63
C PHE A 671 22.50 -7.02 -1.65
N ASN A 672 22.14 -8.14 -2.27
CA ASN A 672 21.01 -8.19 -3.21
C ASN A 672 19.67 -7.79 -2.55
N LYS A 673 19.42 -8.28 -1.33
CA LYS A 673 18.23 -7.87 -0.56
C LYS A 673 18.23 -6.38 -0.26
N SER A 674 19.40 -5.82 0.03
CA SER A 674 19.60 -4.40 0.29
C SER A 674 19.25 -3.53 -0.93
N GLU A 675 19.80 -3.85 -2.09
CA GLU A 675 19.51 -3.11 -3.33
C GLU A 675 18.03 -3.17 -3.70
N ASN A 676 17.42 -4.36 -3.62
CA ASN A 676 16.00 -4.52 -3.91
C ASN A 676 15.13 -3.72 -2.95
N TYR A 677 15.53 -3.64 -1.68
CA TYR A 677 14.85 -2.84 -0.67
C TYR A 677 14.99 -1.34 -0.97
N LEU A 678 16.18 -0.85 -1.31
CA LEU A 678 16.40 0.56 -1.66
C LEU A 678 15.62 0.99 -2.91
N LYS A 679 15.65 0.17 -3.97
CA LYS A 679 14.83 0.39 -5.18
C LYS A 679 13.33 0.40 -4.87
N TYR A 680 12.87 -0.44 -3.94
CA TYR A 680 11.48 -0.43 -3.49
C TYR A 680 11.13 0.85 -2.72
N VAL A 681 12.01 1.31 -1.81
CA VAL A 681 11.79 2.54 -1.04
C VAL A 681 11.78 3.78 -1.95
N GLU A 682 12.68 3.86 -2.93
CA GLU A 682 12.70 4.95 -3.93
C GLU A 682 11.46 4.96 -4.83
N LYS A 683 10.84 3.80 -5.09
CA LYS A 683 9.61 3.71 -5.90
C LYS A 683 8.34 4.05 -5.11
N VAL A 684 8.41 4.01 -3.77
CA VAL A 684 7.27 4.23 -2.87
C VAL A 684 7.25 5.65 -2.28
N ARG A 685 8.42 6.31 -2.22
CA ARG A 685 8.51 7.76 -2.04
C ARG A 685 8.17 8.47 -3.35
#